data_AF-A0A075HRR2-F1
#
_entry.id   AF-A0A075HRR2-F1
#
_cell.length_a   1.000
_cell.length_b   1.000
_cell.length_c   1.000
_cell.angle_alpha   90.00
_cell.angle_beta   90.00
_cell.angle_gamma   90.00
#
_symmetry.space_group_name_H-M   'P 1'
#
loop_
_entity.id
_entity.type
_entity.pdbx_description
1 polymer ?
#
loop_
_entity_poly.entity_id
_entity_poly.type
_entity_poly.pdbx_seq_one_letter_code
_entity_poly.pdbx_strand_id
1 'polypeptide(L)'
;MLFVPPSMPLMIPEASAIQDKGDFKLLYYKTTKFTEFESWIQDTRYFESQVEWLNGKFSLPYDVTIGVAECGEALDNPVNAFYSPSEKEIIYCYELMAAQYEAMDYLRLHGYEFAPSIFCGPSEQNCTKFNPTVKTRTLNVIDYIFYHEFGHAAIDVYDLPIPSAEEDIADGISAYVLLKFAEFGNNAIRDAAWEYFLLSSVDGLEFSDYADEHSLNIQRFFNMACFAYGSNPSLNRDLVQTGLLPQDRADRCPGEYRKLVSSWDRLLKPFLQTSSTPTPTTTPTPTPTPTPAPIPEPPPTPTPTPTPTPTPTPTPTPDKQWGTISIEKTKLELPYRTADDARFEKIKIFGTVVDPRSATWVYMTLTDPSGKTSELKIPKKKDGYYETYIQVCCNKIGEYTVSASWKGHNIGTVTFDVVIKHKLQPTTTTTPTPTPTPEPTPTPSIVTSDSTFKTYVDNKKRFSIEYPEQWDLCKGSCLRDYPSDAEVLFEDTYDWRQQVQVFYYDWIHVDTRYDSKIFRDLEISDFERCASSESNTNGARICSDFKAVDSYVMYTNDNKKVYFVLMTYTVVWHQTDSVLAGKENHITSVVGITFEGDSSWEITSESVGNYQKYSDEITHMIKSFSLDPTQTPTTTPTPTPTPTPTPTPTPTPTPTPTPTPTPTPSVVTSDSTFKKYTNNDFKKFTIEYPDDWVLAEGHPDSLATFNDRDDWRTNFQVFWYNGDTLDNRSDKIVLQDMAFNHRNWCDDQTFAVGDRKCSDFKIVDTYTMKTNDNVKLYIVKERYTLEWKDYLPGKENSMIALTGIVFEKNGSWEITSESFGFFRGKPVFANHSDEIMYMIKSFSLDPTTTSTPTPTPTPTPTPTPTSADGLITIKSGSSSPQCKPNCFTPNTITISTGGEIVWRNTDNALHTAVSGTPSDGPDGVFDSSIINHGQNYSTILHDAGTYNYFCMIHPWMEGKIIVESTIPKWIKNNAEWWASDQIPDSAFLQGIQFLIKEGIMVIPTTVVSGSSGSQEVPGWIKNNAEWWADGVIDDSTFVSGIQHLVKVGIIKVG
;
A
#
# COMPACT_ATOMS: atom_id res chain seq x y z
N MET A 1 -4.14 24.47 -29.90
CA MET A 1 -3.73 24.88 -31.26
C MET A 1 -2.91 26.15 -31.15
N LEU A 2 -1.60 26.08 -31.39
CA LEU A 2 -0.77 27.22 -31.75
C LEU A 2 -0.06 26.87 -33.05
N PHE A 3 -0.10 27.82 -33.97
CA PHE A 3 0.35 27.70 -35.35
C PHE A 3 1.85 27.37 -35.45
N VAL A 4 2.17 26.28 -36.15
CA VAL A 4 3.50 26.07 -36.75
C VAL A 4 3.45 26.70 -38.16
N PRO A 5 4.42 27.54 -38.55
CA PRO A 5 4.46 28.09 -39.90
C PRO A 5 4.70 26.98 -40.94
N PRO A 6 4.13 27.08 -42.14
CA PRO A 6 4.31 26.05 -43.16
C PRO A 6 5.73 26.14 -43.73
N SER A 7 6.30 24.96 -44.03
CA SER A 7 7.51 24.73 -44.82
C SER A 7 8.87 25.05 -44.18
N MET A 8 9.30 24.17 -43.27
CA MET A 8 10.63 23.59 -43.42
C MET A 8 10.44 22.10 -43.72
N PRO A 9 10.92 21.57 -44.86
CA PRO A 9 11.03 20.13 -45.02
C PRO A 9 11.99 19.65 -43.93
N LEU A 10 11.53 18.72 -43.09
CA LEU A 10 12.44 17.88 -42.31
C LEU A 10 13.35 17.20 -43.35
N MET A 11 14.53 17.75 -43.57
CA MET A 11 15.65 16.96 -44.10
C MET A 11 16.07 16.03 -42.96
N ILE A 12 15.38 14.91 -42.83
CA ILE A 12 16.01 13.72 -42.29
C ILE A 12 17.14 13.44 -43.30
N PRO A 13 18.42 13.51 -42.91
CA PRO A 13 19.48 13.04 -43.78
C PRO A 13 19.08 11.63 -44.21
N GLU A 14 19.04 11.34 -45.52
CA GLU A 14 18.94 9.96 -45.95
C GLU A 14 20.07 9.22 -45.23
N ALA A 15 19.72 8.39 -44.24
CA ALA A 15 20.68 7.59 -43.51
C ALA A 15 21.37 6.73 -44.55
N SER A 16 22.60 7.10 -44.90
CA SER A 16 23.44 6.32 -45.78
C SER A 16 23.56 4.93 -45.16
N ALA A 17 23.17 3.89 -45.91
CA ALA A 17 23.24 2.52 -45.46
C ALA A 17 24.60 2.25 -44.79
N ILE A 18 24.60 1.79 -43.54
CA ILE A 18 25.84 1.47 -42.83
C ILE A 18 26.53 0.33 -43.58
N GLN A 19 27.82 0.50 -43.85
CA GLN A 19 28.64 -0.60 -44.34
C GLN A 19 28.87 -1.58 -43.19
N ASP A 20 28.48 -2.84 -43.42
CA ASP A 20 28.71 -3.93 -42.49
C ASP A 20 30.22 -4.15 -42.27
N LYS A 21 30.69 -3.95 -41.04
CA LYS A 21 32.09 -3.97 -40.64
C LYS A 21 32.34 -4.79 -39.38
N GLY A 22 31.29 -5.30 -38.75
CA GLY A 22 31.40 -6.14 -37.56
C GLY A 22 30.30 -7.18 -37.50
N ASP A 23 30.46 -8.10 -36.58
CA ASP A 23 29.54 -9.21 -36.35
C ASP A 23 29.12 -9.24 -34.88
N PHE A 24 27.94 -9.77 -34.60
CA PHE A 24 27.60 -10.30 -33.29
C PHE A 24 28.49 -11.51 -32.99
N LYS A 25 29.16 -11.51 -31.83
CA LYS A 25 30.11 -12.55 -31.43
C LYS A 25 29.71 -13.18 -30.11
N LEU A 26 29.46 -14.48 -30.12
CA LEU A 26 29.10 -15.24 -28.92
C LEU A 26 30.32 -15.62 -28.08
N LEU A 27 30.25 -15.39 -26.77
CA LEU A 27 31.26 -15.78 -25.81
C LEU A 27 30.62 -16.42 -24.56
N TYR A 28 30.93 -17.69 -24.31
CA TYR A 28 30.56 -18.36 -23.06
C TYR A 28 31.66 -18.21 -22.02
N TYR A 29 31.33 -17.62 -20.87
CA TYR A 29 32.17 -17.61 -19.69
C TYR A 29 31.83 -18.85 -18.87
N LYS A 30 32.82 -19.72 -18.66
CA LYS A 30 32.61 -21.00 -17.98
C LYS A 30 32.07 -20.80 -16.56
N THR A 31 31.04 -21.56 -16.23
CA THR A 31 30.46 -21.60 -14.88
C THR A 31 30.84 -22.88 -14.15
N THR A 32 30.89 -22.82 -12.82
CA THR A 32 30.96 -24.04 -11.98
C THR A 32 29.69 -24.29 -11.19
N LYS A 33 28.81 -23.29 -11.07
CA LYS A 33 27.57 -23.35 -10.31
C LYS A 33 26.36 -23.70 -11.18
N PHE A 34 26.31 -23.19 -12.41
CA PHE A 34 25.17 -23.30 -13.33
C PHE A 34 25.48 -24.17 -14.54
N THR A 35 26.32 -25.20 -14.36
CA THR A 35 26.79 -26.07 -15.45
C THR A 35 25.66 -26.76 -16.21
N GLU A 36 24.52 -27.01 -15.56
CA GLU A 36 23.32 -27.57 -16.21
C GLU A 36 22.74 -26.60 -17.25
N PHE A 37 22.61 -25.31 -16.90
CA PHE A 37 22.10 -24.29 -17.81
C PHE A 37 23.09 -23.99 -18.94
N GLU A 38 24.39 -23.88 -18.63
CA GLU A 38 25.45 -23.74 -19.65
C GLU A 38 25.41 -24.91 -20.65
N SER A 39 25.34 -26.15 -20.16
CA SER A 39 25.27 -27.33 -21.04
C SER A 39 23.98 -27.32 -21.85
N TRP A 40 22.84 -26.97 -21.23
CA TRP A 40 21.55 -26.96 -21.89
C TRP A 40 21.48 -25.97 -23.07
N ILE A 41 21.96 -24.73 -22.89
CA ILE A 41 21.95 -23.72 -23.98
C ILE A 41 22.96 -24.05 -25.08
N GLN A 42 24.12 -24.63 -24.73
CA GLN A 42 25.13 -25.07 -25.70
C GLN A 42 24.65 -26.29 -26.50
N ASP A 43 24.05 -27.28 -25.84
CA ASP A 43 23.53 -28.49 -26.48
C ASP A 43 22.37 -28.17 -27.43
N THR A 44 21.55 -27.18 -27.07
CA THR A 44 20.48 -26.67 -27.93
C THR A 44 20.96 -25.68 -28.99
N ARG A 45 22.24 -25.25 -28.93
CA ARG A 45 22.84 -24.21 -29.78
C ARG A 45 21.99 -22.94 -29.80
N TYR A 46 21.41 -22.60 -28.65
CA TYR A 46 20.37 -21.58 -28.60
C TYR A 46 20.93 -20.20 -28.96
N PHE A 47 21.92 -19.68 -28.22
CA PHE A 47 22.50 -18.37 -28.54
C PHE A 47 23.26 -18.36 -29.87
N GLU A 48 23.83 -19.48 -30.29
CA GLU A 48 24.43 -19.63 -31.61
C GLU A 48 23.41 -19.33 -32.71
N SER A 49 22.18 -19.87 -32.59
CA SER A 49 21.12 -19.62 -33.55
C SER A 49 20.64 -18.16 -33.56
N GLN A 50 20.60 -17.50 -32.39
CA GLN A 50 20.24 -16.08 -32.28
C GLN A 50 21.31 -15.19 -32.95
N VAL A 51 22.60 -15.48 -32.71
CA VAL A 51 23.73 -14.77 -33.31
C VAL A 51 23.77 -14.95 -34.82
N GLU A 52 23.57 -16.18 -35.32
CA GLU A 52 23.49 -16.47 -36.75
C GLU A 52 22.33 -15.68 -37.41
N TRP A 53 21.18 -15.61 -36.76
CA TRP A 53 20.04 -14.85 -37.25
C TRP A 53 20.29 -13.34 -37.25
N LEU A 54 20.84 -12.79 -36.16
CA LEU A 54 21.18 -11.37 -36.04
C LEU A 54 22.18 -10.94 -37.12
N ASN A 55 23.25 -11.70 -37.30
CA ASN A 55 24.28 -11.43 -38.33
C ASN A 55 23.74 -11.58 -39.76
N GLY A 56 22.70 -12.38 -39.99
CA GLY A 56 22.04 -12.49 -41.29
C GLY A 56 20.98 -11.42 -41.55
N LYS A 57 20.65 -10.60 -40.54
CA LYS A 57 19.53 -9.66 -40.57
C LYS A 57 19.97 -8.21 -40.46
N PHE A 58 20.96 -7.94 -39.62
CA PHE A 58 21.43 -6.60 -39.27
C PHE A 58 22.87 -6.39 -39.71
N SER A 59 23.17 -5.18 -40.19
CA SER A 59 24.52 -4.75 -40.51
C SER A 59 25.09 -3.89 -39.39
N LEU A 60 26.29 -4.21 -38.93
CA LEU A 60 26.91 -3.55 -37.79
C LEU A 60 28.11 -2.68 -38.19
N PRO A 61 28.29 -1.51 -37.57
CA PRO A 61 29.48 -0.69 -37.79
C PRO A 61 30.75 -1.25 -37.13
N TYR A 62 30.60 -2.14 -36.14
CA TYR A 62 31.66 -2.82 -35.39
C TYR A 62 31.11 -4.04 -34.66
N ASP A 63 31.99 -4.92 -34.17
CA ASP A 63 31.58 -6.13 -33.46
C ASP A 63 30.81 -5.81 -32.18
N VAL A 64 29.77 -6.60 -31.88
CA VAL A 64 29.03 -6.56 -30.62
C VAL A 64 29.15 -7.93 -29.97
N THR A 65 29.67 -7.99 -28.74
CA THR A 65 29.81 -9.27 -28.03
C THR A 65 28.49 -9.65 -27.38
N ILE A 66 28.12 -10.93 -27.44
CA ILE A 66 27.04 -11.54 -26.66
C ILE A 66 27.71 -12.50 -25.69
N GLY A 67 27.79 -12.10 -24.43
CA GLY A 67 28.37 -12.89 -23.35
C GLY A 67 27.31 -13.66 -22.58
N VAL A 68 27.60 -14.91 -22.22
CA VAL A 68 26.82 -15.67 -21.24
C VAL A 68 27.70 -16.02 -20.06
N ALA A 69 27.37 -15.50 -18.88
CA ALA A 69 28.29 -15.48 -17.74
C ALA A 69 27.59 -15.63 -16.38
N GLU A 70 28.40 -15.91 -15.33
CA GLU A 70 27.99 -15.65 -13.94
C GLU A 70 28.16 -14.15 -13.67
N CYS A 71 27.11 -13.49 -13.21
CA CYS A 71 27.11 -12.05 -12.95
C CYS A 71 27.21 -11.68 -11.46
N GLY A 72 27.05 -12.67 -10.58
CA GLY A 72 27.34 -12.58 -9.14
C GLY A 72 26.14 -12.27 -8.24
N GLU A 73 26.12 -12.91 -7.06
CA GLU A 73 25.11 -12.77 -5.99
C GLU A 73 25.56 -11.79 -4.88
N ALA A 74 25.98 -10.57 -5.23
CA ALA A 74 26.19 -9.57 -4.18
C ALA A 74 24.80 -9.12 -3.66
N LEU A 75 24.64 -9.02 -2.34
CA LEU A 75 23.38 -8.72 -1.62
C LEU A 75 22.63 -7.44 -2.07
N ASP A 76 23.21 -6.66 -2.97
CA ASP A 76 22.67 -5.40 -3.51
C ASP A 76 22.55 -5.38 -5.05
N ASN A 77 22.81 -6.49 -5.77
CA ASN A 77 22.66 -6.55 -7.23
C ASN A 77 21.59 -7.61 -7.61
N PRO A 78 20.43 -7.20 -8.16
CA PRO A 78 19.42 -8.16 -8.59
C PRO A 78 19.96 -9.05 -9.71
N VAL A 79 19.43 -10.26 -9.78
CA VAL A 79 19.63 -11.18 -10.90
C VAL A 79 19.17 -10.47 -12.18
N ASN A 80 20.06 -10.24 -13.15
CA ASN A 80 19.75 -9.39 -14.31
C ASN A 80 20.35 -9.90 -15.63
N ALA A 81 19.98 -9.28 -16.75
CA ALA A 81 20.73 -9.22 -18.00
C ALA A 81 21.00 -7.74 -18.29
N PHE A 82 22.01 -7.42 -19.10
CA PHE A 82 22.29 -6.01 -19.38
C PHE A 82 23.10 -5.82 -20.67
N TYR A 83 22.92 -4.66 -21.29
CA TYR A 83 23.81 -4.12 -22.30
C TYR A 83 24.84 -3.16 -21.69
N SER A 84 26.12 -3.32 -22.07
CA SER A 84 27.22 -2.43 -21.73
C SER A 84 27.61 -1.54 -22.92
N PRO A 85 27.27 -0.24 -22.90
CA PRO A 85 27.62 0.67 -24.00
C PRO A 85 29.13 0.91 -24.15
N SER A 86 29.93 0.77 -23.09
CA SER A 86 31.38 1.00 -23.17
C SER A 86 32.11 -0.17 -23.84
N GLU A 87 31.68 -1.39 -23.54
CA GLU A 87 32.28 -2.62 -24.07
C GLU A 87 31.59 -3.12 -25.34
N LYS A 88 30.44 -2.53 -25.71
CA LYS A 88 29.58 -2.97 -26.82
C LYS A 88 29.24 -4.45 -26.65
N GLU A 89 28.71 -4.78 -25.48
CA GLU A 89 28.52 -6.16 -25.06
C GLU A 89 27.13 -6.34 -24.41
N ILE A 90 26.40 -7.35 -24.86
CA ILE A 90 25.17 -7.84 -24.22
C ILE A 90 25.57 -9.01 -23.32
N ILE A 91 25.28 -8.93 -22.02
CA ILE A 91 25.53 -10.02 -21.07
C ILE A 91 24.20 -10.63 -20.63
N TYR A 92 24.07 -11.95 -20.82
CA TYR A 92 22.99 -12.74 -20.24
C TYR A 92 23.52 -13.60 -19.08
N CYS A 93 22.96 -13.41 -17.89
CA CYS A 93 23.46 -14.07 -16.69
C CYS A 93 22.84 -15.46 -16.48
N TYR A 94 23.65 -16.44 -16.08
CA TYR A 94 23.16 -17.79 -15.76
C TYR A 94 22.18 -17.80 -14.58
N GLU A 95 22.41 -16.93 -13.61
CA GLU A 95 21.52 -16.72 -12.46
C GLU A 95 20.11 -16.34 -12.93
N LEU A 96 20.00 -15.50 -13.96
CA LEU A 96 18.72 -15.09 -14.52
C LEU A 96 18.04 -16.25 -15.23
N MET A 97 18.78 -17.05 -16.00
CA MET A 97 18.20 -18.25 -16.63
C MET A 97 17.62 -19.22 -15.59
N ALA A 98 18.30 -19.38 -14.45
CA ALA A 98 17.81 -20.20 -13.36
C ALA A 98 16.53 -19.62 -12.72
N ALA A 99 16.50 -18.32 -12.43
CA ALA A 99 15.31 -17.63 -11.91
C ALA A 99 14.11 -17.74 -12.86
N GLN A 100 14.34 -17.60 -14.17
CA GLN A 100 13.29 -17.75 -15.17
C GLN A 100 12.80 -19.20 -15.30
N TYR A 101 13.67 -20.18 -15.08
CA TYR A 101 13.25 -21.57 -15.02
C TYR A 101 12.31 -21.82 -13.84
N GLU A 102 12.62 -21.29 -12.66
CA GLU A 102 11.78 -21.41 -11.47
C GLU A 102 10.43 -20.72 -11.64
N ALA A 103 10.41 -19.50 -12.20
CA ALA A 103 9.16 -18.79 -12.50
C ALA A 103 8.27 -19.57 -13.48
N MET A 104 8.87 -20.17 -14.52
CA MET A 104 8.11 -20.97 -15.49
C MET A 104 7.68 -22.33 -14.93
N ASP A 105 8.42 -22.92 -13.99
CA ASP A 105 7.99 -24.13 -13.28
C ASP A 105 6.85 -23.82 -12.30
N TYR A 106 6.87 -22.64 -11.67
CA TYR A 106 5.76 -22.16 -10.85
C TYR A 106 4.48 -21.98 -11.70
N LEU A 107 4.58 -21.32 -12.86
CA LEU A 107 3.46 -21.24 -13.81
C LEU A 107 2.99 -22.62 -14.28
N ARG A 108 3.91 -23.58 -14.44
CA ARG A 108 3.51 -24.95 -14.76
C ARG A 108 2.69 -25.57 -13.62
N LEU A 109 3.13 -25.40 -12.38
CA LEU A 109 2.50 -26.02 -11.21
C LEU A 109 1.19 -25.37 -10.79
N HIS A 110 1.02 -24.06 -11.02
CA HIS A 110 -0.12 -23.30 -10.50
C HIS A 110 -0.92 -22.55 -11.57
N GLY A 111 -0.40 -22.44 -12.79
CA GLY A 111 -1.02 -21.74 -13.94
C GLY A 111 -2.47 -22.14 -14.22
N TYR A 112 -2.77 -23.42 -14.04
CA TYR A 112 -4.10 -23.95 -14.30
C TYR A 112 -5.14 -23.53 -13.25
N GLU A 113 -4.72 -23.11 -12.05
CA GLU A 113 -5.64 -22.71 -10.97
C GLU A 113 -6.34 -21.39 -11.31
N PHE A 114 -5.66 -20.49 -12.02
CA PHE A 114 -6.17 -19.16 -12.38
C PHE A 114 -6.52 -19.00 -13.86
N ALA A 115 -5.89 -19.76 -14.77
CA ALA A 115 -6.21 -19.70 -16.20
C ALA A 115 -6.14 -21.09 -16.89
N PRO A 116 -7.00 -22.04 -16.50
CA PRO A 116 -6.94 -23.43 -16.98
C PRO A 116 -7.06 -23.57 -18.49
N SER A 117 -7.85 -22.70 -19.14
CA SER A 117 -8.03 -22.67 -20.60
C SER A 117 -6.78 -22.21 -21.37
N ILE A 118 -5.80 -21.62 -20.69
CA ILE A 118 -4.56 -21.09 -21.25
C ILE A 118 -3.39 -22.06 -21.03
N PHE A 119 -3.33 -22.70 -19.86
CA PHE A 119 -2.21 -23.55 -19.46
C PHE A 119 -2.44 -25.04 -19.73
N CYS A 120 -3.67 -25.47 -20.00
CA CYS A 120 -4.02 -26.86 -20.30
C CYS A 120 -4.49 -27.03 -21.76
N GLY A 121 -3.97 -28.04 -22.46
CA GLY A 121 -4.40 -28.36 -23.82
C GLY A 121 -5.86 -28.83 -23.85
N PRO A 122 -6.65 -28.49 -24.90
CA PRO A 122 -8.09 -28.77 -24.96
C PRO A 122 -8.49 -30.25 -24.96
N SER A 123 -7.52 -31.18 -25.03
CA SER A 123 -7.73 -32.62 -25.04
C SER A 123 -7.18 -33.35 -23.80
N GLU A 124 -6.67 -32.63 -22.79
CA GLU A 124 -6.13 -33.26 -21.58
C GLU A 124 -6.97 -32.97 -20.34
N GLN A 125 -7.60 -34.04 -19.84
CA GLN A 125 -8.58 -34.00 -18.76
C GLN A 125 -7.96 -33.68 -17.38
N ASN A 126 -6.64 -33.82 -17.23
CA ASN A 126 -5.91 -33.67 -15.95
C ASN A 126 -4.69 -32.72 -16.03
N CYS A 127 -4.51 -31.99 -17.13
CA CYS A 127 -3.36 -31.06 -17.31
C CYS A 127 -1.98 -31.68 -17.00
N THR A 128 -1.77 -32.98 -17.27
CA THR A 128 -0.55 -33.71 -16.87
C THR A 128 0.58 -33.62 -17.89
N LYS A 129 0.32 -33.18 -19.13
CA LYS A 129 1.37 -32.81 -20.10
C LYS A 129 1.26 -31.34 -20.45
N PHE A 130 2.14 -30.56 -19.83
CA PHE A 130 2.29 -29.15 -20.12
C PHE A 130 2.95 -28.97 -21.49
N ASN A 131 2.23 -28.30 -22.39
CA ASN A 131 2.72 -27.94 -23.71
C ASN A 131 2.47 -26.43 -23.92
N PRO A 132 3.51 -25.59 -24.00
CA PRO A 132 4.94 -25.95 -24.03
C PRO A 132 5.52 -26.39 -22.67
N THR A 133 6.64 -27.12 -22.70
CA THR A 133 7.38 -27.57 -21.50
C THR A 133 7.97 -26.39 -20.72
N VAL A 134 8.37 -26.58 -19.44
CA VAL A 134 9.08 -25.53 -18.66
C VAL A 134 10.26 -25.00 -19.44
N LYS A 135 11.14 -25.89 -19.95
CA LYS A 135 12.30 -25.51 -20.76
C LYS A 135 11.92 -24.63 -21.95
N THR A 136 10.85 -24.96 -22.65
CA THR A 136 10.38 -24.16 -23.80
C THR A 136 9.85 -22.80 -23.36
N ARG A 137 9.08 -22.72 -22.26
CA ARG A 137 8.62 -21.44 -21.69
C ARG A 137 9.77 -20.58 -21.18
N THR A 138 10.78 -21.20 -20.58
CA THR A 138 12.00 -20.52 -20.16
C THR A 138 12.75 -19.95 -21.37
N LEU A 139 12.88 -20.70 -22.47
CA LEU A 139 13.48 -20.17 -23.70
C LEU A 139 12.67 -19.01 -24.31
N ASN A 140 11.33 -19.08 -24.25
CA ASN A 140 10.44 -18.02 -24.69
C ASN A 140 10.68 -16.70 -23.92
N VAL A 141 10.90 -16.79 -22.61
CA VAL A 141 11.23 -15.62 -21.76
C VAL A 141 12.67 -15.16 -21.98
N ILE A 142 13.62 -16.09 -22.14
CA ILE A 142 15.02 -15.76 -22.50
C ILE A 142 15.05 -15.01 -23.84
N ASP A 143 14.28 -15.43 -24.85
CA ASP A 143 14.14 -14.75 -26.14
C ASP A 143 13.71 -13.29 -25.91
N TYR A 144 12.67 -13.08 -25.10
CA TYR A 144 12.17 -11.75 -24.81
C TYR A 144 13.20 -10.85 -24.13
N ILE A 145 13.87 -11.33 -23.08
CA ILE A 145 14.88 -10.57 -22.34
C ILE A 145 16.10 -10.31 -23.23
N PHE A 146 16.56 -11.30 -23.99
CA PHE A 146 17.68 -11.13 -24.91
C PHE A 146 17.40 -10.05 -25.96
N TYR A 147 16.20 -10.05 -26.56
CA TYR A 147 15.85 -9.03 -27.54
C TYR A 147 15.53 -7.66 -26.93
N HIS A 148 15.22 -7.61 -25.63
CA HIS A 148 15.16 -6.37 -24.87
C HIS A 148 16.57 -5.76 -24.73
N GLU A 149 17.57 -6.54 -24.34
CA GLU A 149 18.97 -6.07 -24.29
C GLU A 149 19.53 -5.70 -25.67
N PHE A 150 19.14 -6.45 -26.71
CA PHE A 150 19.42 -6.06 -28.09
C PHE A 150 18.78 -4.71 -28.43
N GLY A 151 17.65 -4.36 -27.81
CA GLY A 151 17.03 -3.05 -27.96
C GLY A 151 17.97 -1.92 -27.54
N HIS A 152 18.55 -2.00 -26.34
CA HIS A 152 19.57 -1.05 -25.87
C HIS A 152 20.79 -1.04 -26.80
N ALA A 153 21.27 -2.21 -27.21
CA ALA A 153 22.38 -2.30 -28.15
C ALA A 153 22.06 -1.63 -29.49
N ALA A 154 20.86 -1.83 -30.04
CA ALA A 154 20.44 -1.22 -31.31
C ALA A 154 20.29 0.30 -31.19
N ILE A 155 19.79 0.80 -30.06
CA ILE A 155 19.68 2.24 -29.80
C ILE A 155 21.06 2.88 -29.78
N ASP A 156 22.02 2.32 -29.05
CA ASP A 156 23.38 2.84 -28.94
C ASP A 156 24.20 2.66 -30.24
N VAL A 157 24.18 1.46 -30.85
CA VAL A 157 25.01 1.15 -32.03
C VAL A 157 24.55 1.91 -33.26
N TYR A 158 23.25 2.13 -33.42
CA TYR A 158 22.70 2.83 -34.59
C TYR A 158 22.34 4.29 -34.32
N ASP A 159 22.58 4.80 -33.11
CA ASP A 159 22.23 6.16 -32.68
C ASP A 159 20.75 6.48 -32.97
N LEU A 160 19.86 5.58 -32.54
CA LEU A 160 18.43 5.70 -32.82
C LEU A 160 17.78 6.79 -31.96
N PRO A 161 16.89 7.62 -32.54
CA PRO A 161 16.18 8.62 -31.76
C PRO A 161 15.15 7.96 -30.82
N ILE A 162 15.29 8.18 -29.52
CA ILE A 162 14.36 7.72 -28.47
C ILE A 162 13.49 8.88 -27.94
N PRO A 163 12.17 8.90 -28.23
CA PRO A 163 11.30 10.00 -27.81
C PRO A 163 10.67 9.81 -26.41
N SER A 164 10.96 8.70 -25.72
CA SER A 164 10.33 8.29 -24.45
C SER A 164 11.28 7.44 -23.59
N ALA A 165 10.76 6.83 -22.51
CA ALA A 165 11.50 5.92 -21.64
C ALA A 165 12.17 4.78 -22.44
N GLU A 166 13.47 4.58 -22.22
CA GLU A 166 14.30 3.67 -23.01
C GLU A 166 13.88 2.20 -22.82
N GLU A 167 13.52 1.81 -21.59
CA GLU A 167 13.06 0.46 -21.25
C GLU A 167 11.78 0.03 -21.99
N ASP A 168 10.79 0.91 -22.07
CA ASP A 168 9.57 0.65 -22.84
C ASP A 168 9.86 0.53 -24.35
N ILE A 169 10.89 1.22 -24.83
CA ILE A 169 11.35 1.16 -26.22
C ILE A 169 12.10 -0.16 -26.47
N ALA A 170 12.92 -0.62 -25.51
CA ALA A 170 13.58 -1.92 -25.53
C ALA A 170 12.56 -3.07 -25.54
N ASP A 171 11.55 -3.03 -24.67
CA ASP A 171 10.39 -3.94 -24.69
C ASP A 171 9.69 -3.93 -26.06
N GLY A 172 9.54 -2.74 -26.65
CA GLY A 172 8.97 -2.54 -27.97
C GLY A 172 9.79 -3.17 -29.10
N ILE A 173 11.13 -3.07 -29.07
CA ILE A 173 12.01 -3.74 -30.03
C ILE A 173 11.89 -5.25 -29.87
N SER A 174 11.90 -5.75 -28.63
CA SER A 174 11.75 -7.18 -28.35
C SER A 174 10.45 -7.74 -28.93
N ALA A 175 9.32 -7.09 -28.63
CA ALA A 175 8.02 -7.42 -29.20
C ALA A 175 8.00 -7.33 -30.73
N TYR A 176 8.64 -6.32 -31.31
CA TYR A 176 8.75 -6.19 -32.77
C TYR A 176 9.52 -7.34 -33.40
N VAL A 177 10.70 -7.69 -32.87
CA VAL A 177 11.55 -8.75 -33.42
C VAL A 177 10.83 -10.09 -33.34
N LEU A 178 10.32 -10.41 -32.15
CA LEU A 178 9.65 -11.70 -31.89
C LEU A 178 8.36 -11.83 -32.69
N LEU A 179 7.43 -10.89 -32.61
CA LEU A 179 6.12 -11.02 -33.25
C LEU A 179 6.18 -10.96 -34.78
N LYS A 180 7.20 -10.30 -35.34
CA LYS A 180 7.31 -10.12 -36.79
C LYS A 180 8.18 -11.17 -37.48
N PHE A 181 9.28 -11.60 -36.84
CA PHE A 181 10.27 -12.44 -37.50
C PHE A 181 10.39 -13.84 -36.90
N ALA A 182 10.00 -14.06 -35.65
CA ALA A 182 10.07 -15.38 -35.02
C ALA A 182 8.80 -16.20 -35.25
N GLU A 183 8.96 -17.47 -35.62
CA GLU A 183 7.85 -18.40 -35.87
C GLU A 183 6.96 -18.60 -34.63
N PHE A 184 7.58 -18.61 -33.44
CA PHE A 184 6.91 -18.77 -32.14
C PHE A 184 6.82 -17.46 -31.33
N GLY A 185 6.97 -16.31 -31.98
CA GLY A 185 7.05 -15.01 -31.29
C GLY A 185 5.83 -14.66 -30.44
N ASN A 186 4.63 -15.12 -30.82
CA ASN A 186 3.44 -14.95 -29.98
C ASN A 186 3.55 -15.73 -28.66
N ASN A 187 4.19 -16.90 -28.63
CA ASN A 187 4.39 -17.67 -27.41
C ASN A 187 5.40 -16.96 -26.50
N ALA A 188 6.49 -16.44 -27.09
CA ALA A 188 7.50 -15.65 -26.37
C ALA A 188 6.89 -14.43 -25.66
N ILE A 189 6.14 -13.60 -26.39
CA ILE A 189 5.52 -12.40 -25.80
C ILE A 189 4.43 -12.74 -24.78
N ARG A 190 3.69 -13.85 -24.97
CA ARG A 190 2.72 -14.29 -23.96
C ARG A 190 3.39 -14.77 -22.68
N ASP A 191 4.45 -15.55 -22.78
CA ASP A 191 5.15 -16.06 -21.59
C ASP A 191 5.86 -14.92 -20.83
N ALA A 192 6.44 -13.95 -21.55
CA ALA A 192 6.96 -12.72 -20.96
C ALA A 192 5.86 -11.88 -20.28
N ALA A 193 4.67 -11.77 -20.88
CA ALA A 193 3.54 -11.12 -20.21
C ALA A 193 3.20 -11.85 -18.89
N TRP A 194 3.07 -13.18 -18.92
CA TRP A 194 2.76 -13.95 -17.71
C TRP A 194 3.82 -13.80 -16.61
N GLU A 195 5.09 -13.69 -16.97
CA GLU A 195 6.15 -13.39 -16.02
C GLU A 195 5.91 -12.03 -15.32
N TYR A 196 5.62 -10.96 -16.08
CA TYR A 196 5.29 -9.67 -15.49
C TYR A 196 4.05 -9.70 -14.61
N PHE A 197 3.05 -10.51 -14.95
CA PHE A 197 1.87 -10.68 -14.11
C PHE A 197 2.24 -11.33 -12.76
N LEU A 198 3.07 -12.38 -12.76
CA LEU A 198 3.55 -13.02 -11.53
C LEU A 198 4.38 -12.08 -10.66
N LEU A 199 5.21 -11.25 -11.29
CA LEU A 199 6.06 -10.27 -10.62
C LEU A 199 5.32 -8.97 -10.29
N SER A 200 4.04 -8.86 -10.62
CA SER A 200 3.26 -7.67 -10.31
C SER A 200 2.81 -7.67 -8.85
N SER A 201 3.22 -6.65 -8.11
CA SER A 201 2.59 -6.23 -6.87
C SER A 201 2.07 -4.82 -7.06
N VAL A 202 0.83 -4.56 -6.68
CA VAL A 202 0.27 -3.19 -6.61
C VAL A 202 0.12 -2.70 -5.18
N ASP A 203 0.31 -3.59 -4.21
CA ASP A 203 0.28 -3.28 -2.79
C ASP A 203 1.71 -3.03 -2.28
N GLY A 204 1.89 -1.96 -1.49
CA GLY A 204 3.17 -1.62 -0.89
C GLY A 204 4.22 -1.03 -1.84
N LEU A 205 3.81 -0.48 -2.99
CA LEU A 205 4.71 0.20 -3.92
C LEU A 205 5.33 1.45 -3.26
N GLU A 206 6.66 1.52 -3.24
CA GLU A 206 7.40 2.69 -2.77
C GLU A 206 7.40 3.80 -3.83
N PHE A 207 7.63 5.04 -3.43
CA PHE A 207 7.66 6.16 -4.38
C PHE A 207 8.77 6.00 -5.45
N SER A 208 9.85 5.29 -5.13
CA SER A 208 10.91 4.94 -6.09
C SER A 208 10.42 4.05 -7.22
N ASP A 209 9.44 3.16 -6.97
CA ASP A 209 8.94 2.23 -7.98
C ASP A 209 8.21 2.96 -9.12
N TYR A 210 7.64 4.13 -8.83
CA TYR A 210 7.02 5.01 -9.83
C TYR A 210 8.02 5.92 -10.55
N ALA A 211 9.23 6.03 -10.02
CA ALA A 211 10.34 6.80 -10.58
C ALA A 211 11.37 5.91 -11.29
N ASP A 212 11.16 4.59 -11.27
CA ASP A 212 11.94 3.62 -12.01
C ASP A 212 11.86 3.91 -13.51
N GLU A 213 12.93 3.56 -14.24
CA GLU A 213 12.98 3.71 -15.69
C GLU A 213 12.08 2.70 -16.41
N HIS A 214 11.75 1.59 -15.75
CA HIS A 214 10.75 0.63 -16.19
C HIS A 214 9.34 1.06 -15.79
N SER A 215 8.40 0.87 -16.71
CA SER A 215 6.98 0.84 -16.34
C SER A 215 6.72 -0.24 -15.29
N LEU A 216 5.71 -0.05 -14.44
CA LEU A 216 5.31 -1.06 -13.44
C LEU A 216 5.04 -2.42 -14.12
N ASN A 217 5.38 -3.53 -13.46
CA ASN A 217 5.21 -4.88 -14.02
C ASN A 217 3.79 -5.14 -14.53
N ILE A 218 2.76 -4.69 -13.81
CA ILE A 218 1.37 -4.84 -14.27
C ILE A 218 1.08 -4.04 -15.56
N GLN A 219 1.73 -2.89 -15.76
CA GLN A 219 1.61 -2.11 -17.00
C GLN A 219 2.35 -2.80 -18.15
N ARG A 220 3.55 -3.33 -17.89
CA ARG A 220 4.33 -4.13 -18.87
C ARG A 220 3.55 -5.38 -19.31
N PHE A 221 2.86 -6.07 -18.38
CA PHE A 221 1.92 -7.16 -18.69
C PHE A 221 0.87 -6.73 -19.73
N PHE A 222 0.15 -5.63 -19.48
CA PHE A 222 -0.90 -5.17 -20.39
C PHE A 222 -0.34 -4.70 -21.74
N ASN A 223 0.87 -4.14 -21.79
CA ASN A 223 1.52 -3.75 -23.03
C ASN A 223 1.89 -4.97 -23.87
N MET A 224 2.53 -5.98 -23.27
CA MET A 224 2.90 -7.23 -23.96
C MET A 224 1.68 -8.02 -24.42
N ALA A 225 0.66 -8.17 -23.56
CA ALA A 225 -0.61 -8.79 -23.91
C ALA A 225 -1.29 -8.07 -25.09
N CYS A 226 -1.22 -6.73 -25.11
CA CYS A 226 -1.77 -5.93 -26.19
C CYS A 226 -0.98 -6.09 -27.50
N PHE A 227 0.35 -6.16 -27.47
CA PHE A 227 1.13 -6.43 -28.69
C PHE A 227 0.89 -7.83 -29.24
N ALA A 228 0.84 -8.87 -28.38
CA ALA A 228 0.48 -10.22 -28.79
C ALA A 228 -0.92 -10.25 -29.44
N TYR A 229 -1.93 -9.73 -28.74
CA TYR A 229 -3.30 -9.65 -29.27
C TYR A 229 -3.38 -8.86 -30.57
N GLY A 230 -2.74 -7.69 -30.63
CA GLY A 230 -2.73 -6.84 -31.81
C GLY A 230 -2.06 -7.48 -33.03
N SER A 231 -1.06 -8.34 -32.81
CA SER A 231 -0.38 -9.08 -33.88
C SER A 231 -1.25 -10.18 -34.49
N ASN A 232 -1.99 -10.89 -33.64
CA ASN A 232 -2.87 -11.97 -34.07
C ASN A 232 -4.06 -12.12 -33.10
N PRO A 233 -5.16 -11.38 -33.32
CA PRO A 233 -6.33 -11.41 -32.43
C PRO A 233 -6.99 -12.80 -32.35
N SER A 234 -6.87 -13.60 -33.40
CA SER A 234 -7.47 -14.94 -33.45
C SER A 234 -6.70 -15.94 -32.57
N LEU A 235 -5.38 -15.89 -32.61
CA LEU A 235 -4.51 -16.74 -31.79
C LEU A 235 -4.58 -16.38 -30.31
N ASN A 236 -4.82 -15.11 -29.99
CA ASN A 236 -4.81 -14.57 -28.63
C ASN A 236 -6.19 -14.19 -28.10
N ARG A 237 -7.26 -14.71 -28.72
CA ARG A 237 -8.64 -14.44 -28.31
C ARG A 237 -8.90 -14.82 -26.85
N ASP A 238 -8.15 -15.80 -26.35
CA ASP A 238 -8.24 -16.33 -24.99
C ASP A 238 -7.91 -15.25 -23.96
N LEU A 239 -6.96 -14.34 -24.23
CA LEU A 239 -6.63 -13.23 -23.32
C LEU A 239 -7.86 -12.37 -22.99
N VAL A 240 -8.76 -12.17 -23.95
CA VAL A 240 -9.99 -11.40 -23.75
C VAL A 240 -11.09 -12.27 -23.13
N GLN A 241 -11.21 -13.53 -23.57
CA GLN A 241 -12.24 -14.45 -23.08
C GLN A 241 -12.06 -14.81 -21.60
N THR A 242 -10.83 -14.84 -21.10
CA THR A 242 -10.54 -15.09 -19.67
C THR A 242 -10.57 -13.82 -18.82
N GLY A 243 -10.82 -12.64 -19.41
CA GLY A 243 -10.85 -11.37 -18.70
C GLY A 243 -9.47 -10.77 -18.39
N LEU A 244 -8.37 -11.40 -18.85
CA LEU A 244 -7.01 -10.94 -18.61
C LEU A 244 -6.64 -9.68 -19.42
N LEU A 245 -7.25 -9.50 -20.59
CA LEU A 245 -7.16 -8.29 -21.38
C LEU A 245 -8.57 -7.71 -21.55
N PRO A 246 -8.90 -6.61 -20.85
CA PRO A 246 -10.19 -5.94 -20.97
C PRO A 246 -10.53 -5.64 -22.43
N GLN A 247 -11.79 -5.85 -22.81
CA GLN A 247 -12.24 -5.69 -24.20
C GLN A 247 -11.93 -4.28 -24.75
N ASP A 248 -12.08 -3.24 -23.92
CA ASP A 248 -11.79 -1.85 -24.28
C ASP A 248 -10.29 -1.56 -24.53
N ARG A 249 -9.39 -2.33 -23.89
CA ARG A 249 -7.95 -2.32 -24.21
C ARG A 249 -7.71 -3.08 -25.52
N ALA A 250 -8.27 -4.29 -25.64
CA ALA A 250 -8.10 -5.17 -26.80
C ALA A 250 -8.52 -4.51 -28.13
N ASP A 251 -9.59 -3.71 -28.12
CA ASP A 251 -10.11 -3.00 -29.31
C ASP A 251 -9.08 -2.06 -29.96
N ARG A 252 -8.13 -1.54 -29.18
CA ARG A 252 -7.08 -0.61 -29.66
C ARG A 252 -5.78 -1.31 -30.05
N CYS A 253 -5.57 -2.54 -29.58
CA CYS A 253 -4.32 -3.29 -29.73
C CYS A 253 -3.88 -3.54 -31.19
N PRO A 254 -4.76 -3.90 -32.14
CA PRO A 254 -4.36 -4.01 -33.56
C PRO A 254 -3.87 -2.69 -34.18
N GLY A 255 -4.32 -1.55 -33.63
CA GLY A 255 -3.82 -0.23 -34.02
C GLY A 255 -2.43 0.04 -33.44
N GLU A 256 -2.21 -0.28 -32.18
CA GLU A 256 -0.92 -0.12 -31.49
C GLU A 256 0.16 -1.02 -32.08
N TYR A 257 -0.13 -2.30 -32.34
CA TYR A 257 0.83 -3.21 -32.99
C TYR A 257 1.24 -2.75 -34.39
N ARG A 258 0.29 -2.25 -35.21
CA ARG A 258 0.63 -1.69 -36.54
C ARG A 258 1.55 -0.49 -36.43
N LYS A 259 1.36 0.37 -35.42
CA LYS A 259 2.26 1.51 -35.17
C LYS A 259 3.64 1.01 -34.78
N LEU A 260 3.73 0.07 -33.83
CA LEU A 260 4.98 -0.57 -33.40
C LEU A 260 5.78 -1.07 -34.61
N VAL A 261 5.17 -1.91 -35.45
CA VAL A 261 5.81 -2.46 -36.65
C VAL A 261 6.23 -1.36 -37.62
N SER A 262 5.35 -0.40 -37.91
CA SER A 262 5.65 0.66 -38.89
C SER A 262 6.76 1.61 -38.44
N SER A 263 6.88 1.85 -37.13
CA SER A 263 7.94 2.67 -36.54
C SER A 263 9.28 1.97 -36.65
N TRP A 264 9.36 0.71 -36.20
CA TRP A 264 10.60 -0.07 -36.25
C TRP A 264 11.04 -0.40 -37.67
N ASP A 265 10.10 -0.70 -38.57
CA ASP A 265 10.41 -0.83 -40.00
C ASP A 265 11.09 0.42 -40.55
N ARG A 266 10.63 1.60 -40.15
CA ARG A 266 11.19 2.86 -40.63
C ARG A 266 12.57 3.13 -40.02
N LEU A 267 12.71 2.94 -38.72
CA LEU A 267 13.94 3.24 -37.98
C LEU A 267 15.06 2.26 -38.33
N LEU A 268 14.75 0.97 -38.46
CA LEU A 268 15.76 -0.07 -38.66
C LEU A 268 16.11 -0.32 -40.13
N LYS A 269 15.28 0.13 -41.08
CA LYS A 269 15.50 -0.09 -42.52
C LYS A 269 16.93 0.20 -43.02
N PRO A 270 17.63 1.28 -42.60
CA PRO A 270 19.00 1.55 -43.05
C PRO A 270 20.04 0.52 -42.60
N PHE A 271 19.71 -0.27 -41.57
CA PHE A 271 20.61 -1.22 -40.91
C PHE A 271 20.23 -2.68 -41.18
N LEU A 272 19.19 -2.93 -41.98
CA LEU A 272 18.80 -4.29 -42.37
C LEU A 272 19.57 -4.73 -43.61
N GLN A 273 20.10 -5.96 -43.59
CA GLN A 273 20.73 -6.57 -44.76
C GLN A 273 19.70 -6.82 -45.88
N THR A 274 20.03 -6.41 -47.11
CA THR A 274 19.20 -6.70 -48.29
C THR A 274 19.53 -8.10 -48.82
N SER A 275 18.58 -9.04 -48.77
CA SER A 275 18.82 -10.44 -49.12
C SER A 275 19.23 -10.62 -50.61
N SER A 276 20.53 -10.87 -50.84
CA SER A 276 21.04 -11.58 -52.02
C SER A 276 22.46 -12.14 -51.78
N THR A 277 22.54 -13.38 -51.26
CA THR A 277 23.39 -14.55 -51.67
C THR A 277 24.91 -14.38 -51.95
N PRO A 278 25.81 -15.40 -51.81
CA PRO A 278 25.93 -16.62 -50.98
C PRO A 278 27.19 -16.64 -50.07
N THR A 279 27.30 -17.71 -49.27
CA THR A 279 28.41 -18.22 -48.44
C THR A 279 29.84 -17.73 -48.79
N PRO A 280 30.65 -17.26 -47.81
CA PRO A 280 32.05 -16.96 -48.04
C PRO A 280 32.85 -18.25 -48.24
N THR A 281 33.50 -18.34 -49.41
CA THR A 281 34.52 -19.34 -49.74
C THR A 281 35.76 -19.08 -48.89
N THR A 282 36.27 -20.12 -48.23
CA THR A 282 37.56 -20.08 -47.51
C THR A 282 38.69 -19.67 -48.46
N THR A 283 39.35 -18.55 -48.17
CA THR A 283 40.52 -18.03 -48.91
C THR A 283 41.61 -17.64 -47.90
N PRO A 284 42.90 -17.92 -48.18
CA PRO A 284 43.84 -18.38 -47.17
C PRO A 284 44.58 -17.27 -46.43
N THR A 285 45.15 -17.68 -45.29
CA THR A 285 46.05 -16.97 -44.37
C THR A 285 47.05 -16.02 -45.05
N PRO A 286 47.17 -14.75 -44.61
CA PRO A 286 48.19 -13.84 -45.12
C PRO A 286 49.57 -14.17 -44.53
N THR A 287 50.56 -14.27 -45.41
CA THR A 287 52.01 -14.31 -45.10
C THR A 287 52.50 -12.87 -44.87
N PRO A 288 53.43 -12.61 -43.92
CA PRO A 288 53.82 -11.25 -43.54
C PRO A 288 54.78 -10.62 -44.56
N THR A 289 54.66 -9.32 -44.84
CA THR A 289 55.71 -8.51 -45.51
C THR A 289 55.55 -7.02 -45.17
N PRO A 290 56.58 -6.17 -45.32
CA PRO A 290 57.33 -5.55 -44.24
C PRO A 290 56.99 -4.05 -44.00
N THR A 291 57.41 -3.57 -42.84
CA THR A 291 57.30 -2.18 -42.34
C THR A 291 57.94 -1.13 -43.27
N PRO A 292 57.24 -0.02 -43.60
CA PRO A 292 57.86 1.21 -44.09
C PRO A 292 58.09 2.24 -42.97
N ALA A 293 59.20 2.97 -43.08
CA ALA A 293 59.64 4.07 -42.20
C ALA A 293 58.85 5.38 -42.44
N PRO A 294 58.91 6.39 -41.53
CA PRO A 294 57.98 7.52 -41.51
C PRO A 294 58.36 8.64 -42.50
N ILE A 295 57.36 9.35 -43.05
CA ILE A 295 57.51 10.52 -43.96
C ILE A 295 56.62 11.68 -43.44
N PRO A 296 57.05 12.96 -43.56
CA PRO A 296 56.58 14.08 -42.73
C PRO A 296 55.41 14.88 -43.32
N GLU A 297 54.70 15.59 -42.44
CA GLU A 297 53.51 16.41 -42.70
C GLU A 297 53.84 17.79 -43.34
N PRO A 298 53.15 18.21 -44.42
CA PRO A 298 53.33 19.53 -45.06
C PRO A 298 52.28 20.59 -44.64
N PRO A 299 52.52 21.88 -44.92
CA PRO A 299 51.96 23.03 -44.19
C PRO A 299 50.68 23.63 -44.83
N PRO A 300 49.91 24.49 -44.12
CA PRO A 300 48.72 25.14 -44.66
C PRO A 300 48.92 26.64 -45.01
N THR A 301 48.41 27.11 -46.17
CA THR A 301 48.08 28.52 -46.54
C THR A 301 47.43 28.57 -47.96
N PRO A 302 46.88 29.69 -48.52
CA PRO A 302 46.24 30.96 -48.04
C PRO A 302 44.84 31.28 -48.69
N THR A 303 43.89 32.03 -48.09
CA THR A 303 43.51 33.50 -48.19
C THR A 303 42.91 33.99 -49.54
N PRO A 304 41.82 34.83 -49.62
CA PRO A 304 41.91 36.32 -49.53
C PRO A 304 40.71 37.16 -48.96
N THR A 305 41.05 38.45 -48.72
CA THR A 305 40.52 39.64 -47.96
C THR A 305 39.80 40.70 -48.87
N PRO A 306 38.89 41.68 -48.48
CA PRO A 306 39.11 42.99 -47.74
C PRO A 306 37.91 43.62 -46.90
N THR A 307 38.06 44.39 -45.76
CA THR A 307 38.24 45.90 -45.48
C THR A 307 36.92 46.71 -45.18
N PRO A 308 36.80 47.79 -44.32
CA PRO A 308 37.21 48.10 -42.91
C PRO A 308 36.20 48.93 -41.97
N THR A 309 36.57 49.15 -40.67
CA THR A 309 36.35 50.34 -39.73
C THR A 309 35.02 50.51 -38.91
N PRO A 310 34.95 51.10 -37.66
CA PRO A 310 35.92 51.67 -36.68
C PRO A 310 35.92 51.07 -35.23
N THR A 311 36.84 51.59 -34.39
CA THR A 311 37.31 51.19 -33.03
C THR A 311 36.83 52.14 -31.89
N PRO A 312 36.74 51.69 -30.61
CA PRO A 312 37.62 52.20 -29.51
C PRO A 312 38.09 51.08 -28.53
N THR A 313 39.38 50.96 -28.17
CA THR A 313 40.10 51.50 -26.97
C THR A 313 40.07 50.53 -25.75
N PRO A 314 41.19 50.34 -24.99
CA PRO A 314 41.69 49.02 -24.57
C PRO A 314 41.35 48.60 -23.13
N THR A 315 41.41 47.29 -22.88
CA THR A 315 41.23 46.63 -21.56
C THR A 315 42.50 45.80 -21.23
N PRO A 316 42.91 45.67 -19.95
CA PRO A 316 44.28 45.34 -19.52
C PRO A 316 44.76 43.93 -19.88
N THR A 317 46.09 43.77 -19.95
CA THR A 317 46.78 42.47 -20.01
C THR A 317 46.38 41.59 -18.82
N PRO A 318 45.91 40.34 -19.01
CA PRO A 318 45.53 39.46 -17.90
C PRO A 318 46.77 39.00 -17.12
N ASP A 319 46.69 39.07 -15.79
CA ASP A 319 47.64 38.44 -14.89
C ASP A 319 47.86 36.97 -15.25
N LYS A 320 49.11 36.49 -15.12
CA LYS A 320 49.46 35.09 -15.33
C LYS A 320 48.56 34.21 -14.45
N GLN A 321 47.68 33.44 -15.06
CA GLN A 321 46.75 32.55 -14.35
C GLN A 321 47.53 31.37 -13.75
N TRP A 322 47.57 31.29 -12.42
CA TRP A 322 48.38 30.32 -11.66
C TRP A 322 47.71 28.95 -11.48
N GLY A 323 46.45 28.82 -11.86
CA GLY A 323 45.66 27.60 -11.80
C GLY A 323 44.18 27.86 -12.06
N THR A 324 43.37 26.83 -11.90
CA THR A 324 41.91 26.85 -12.03
C THR A 324 41.27 26.12 -10.86
N ILE A 325 40.08 26.54 -10.46
CA ILE A 325 39.17 25.82 -9.56
C ILE A 325 37.79 25.77 -10.23
N SER A 326 37.15 24.61 -10.13
CA SER A 326 35.83 24.29 -10.66
C SER A 326 35.05 23.47 -9.64
N ILE A 327 33.73 23.57 -9.69
CA ILE A 327 32.81 22.74 -8.92
C ILE A 327 31.96 21.89 -9.86
N GLU A 328 31.66 20.66 -9.46
CA GLU A 328 30.86 19.70 -10.23
C GLU A 328 29.45 20.22 -10.54
N LYS A 329 28.83 20.92 -9.60
CA LYS A 329 27.51 21.55 -9.76
C LYS A 329 27.45 22.84 -8.94
N THR A 330 26.77 23.85 -9.44
CA THR A 330 26.62 25.13 -8.70
C THR A 330 25.46 25.10 -7.71
N LYS A 331 24.71 24.00 -7.66
CA LYS A 331 23.56 23.79 -6.78
C LYS A 331 23.60 22.36 -6.23
N LEU A 332 23.69 22.23 -4.91
CA LEU A 332 23.55 20.97 -4.19
C LEU A 332 22.15 20.89 -3.60
N GLU A 333 21.31 20.04 -4.18
CA GLU A 333 19.97 19.81 -3.68
C GLU A 333 20.02 18.77 -2.56
N LEU A 334 19.66 19.17 -1.35
CA LEU A 334 19.50 18.24 -0.24
C LEU A 334 18.12 17.55 -0.35
N PRO A 335 18.04 16.22 -0.19
CA PRO A 335 16.76 15.53 -0.04
C PRO A 335 16.07 15.99 1.25
N TYR A 336 14.74 16.05 1.24
CA TYR A 336 13.97 16.41 2.43
C TYR A 336 14.17 15.35 3.53
N ARG A 337 14.65 15.75 4.71
CA ARG A 337 15.02 14.85 5.83
C ARG A 337 14.57 15.46 7.17
N THR A 338 14.25 14.62 8.16
CA THR A 338 13.88 15.04 9.52
C THR A 338 15.08 15.67 10.25
N ALA A 339 14.82 16.48 11.29
CA ALA A 339 15.85 17.27 11.97
C ALA A 339 16.98 16.44 12.63
N ASP A 340 16.76 15.14 12.85
CA ASP A 340 17.68 14.22 13.52
C ASP A 340 18.56 13.39 12.56
N ASP A 341 18.40 13.55 11.24
CA ASP A 341 19.19 12.79 10.25
C ASP A 341 20.59 13.40 10.05
N ALA A 342 21.62 12.71 10.55
CA ALA A 342 23.03 13.15 10.50
C ALA A 342 23.78 12.80 9.19
N ARG A 343 23.10 12.31 8.15
CA ARG A 343 23.75 11.92 6.88
C ARG A 343 24.15 13.16 6.03
N PHE A 344 25.34 13.11 5.43
CA PHE A 344 25.95 14.21 4.66
C PHE A 344 25.79 14.02 3.16
N GLU A 345 25.42 15.09 2.45
CA GLU A 345 25.56 15.16 1.00
C GLU A 345 26.96 15.66 0.63
N LYS A 346 27.49 15.17 -0.50
CA LYS A 346 28.85 15.49 -0.97
C LYS A 346 28.78 16.29 -2.26
N ILE A 347 29.70 17.24 -2.40
CA ILE A 347 29.92 17.96 -3.65
C ILE A 347 31.40 18.02 -3.99
N LYS A 348 31.75 17.70 -5.25
CA LYS A 348 33.13 17.65 -5.71
C LYS A 348 33.65 19.01 -6.15
N ILE A 349 34.84 19.36 -5.68
CA ILE A 349 35.64 20.52 -6.11
C ILE A 349 36.92 20.00 -6.77
N PHE A 350 37.31 20.55 -7.90
CA PHE A 350 38.51 20.12 -8.62
C PHE A 350 39.16 21.25 -9.41
N GLY A 351 40.39 21.06 -9.89
CA GLY A 351 41.12 22.09 -10.60
C GLY A 351 42.50 21.66 -11.07
N THR A 352 43.23 22.58 -11.68
CA THR A 352 44.61 22.36 -12.11
C THR A 352 45.51 23.51 -11.69
N VAL A 353 46.78 23.24 -11.44
CA VAL A 353 47.77 24.28 -11.10
C VAL A 353 48.92 24.33 -12.09
N VAL A 354 49.42 25.53 -12.36
CA VAL A 354 50.58 25.74 -13.24
C VAL A 354 51.87 25.52 -12.44
N ASP A 355 52.88 24.92 -13.08
CA ASP A 355 54.15 24.55 -12.44
C ASP A 355 53.99 23.60 -11.23
N PRO A 356 53.38 22.41 -11.44
CA PRO A 356 53.04 21.48 -10.36
C PRO A 356 54.26 20.83 -9.69
N ARG A 357 55.49 21.10 -10.13
CA ARG A 357 56.71 20.61 -9.49
C ARG A 357 57.14 21.48 -8.31
N SER A 358 56.57 22.67 -8.17
CA SER A 358 57.03 23.69 -7.22
C SER A 358 56.39 23.64 -5.83
N ALA A 359 55.28 22.93 -5.65
CA ALA A 359 54.64 22.67 -4.35
C ALA A 359 53.81 21.38 -4.38
N THR A 360 53.42 20.87 -3.22
CA THR A 360 52.67 19.61 -3.08
C THR A 360 51.17 19.81 -2.82
N TRP A 361 50.80 20.97 -2.26
CA TRP A 361 49.46 21.21 -1.72
C TRP A 361 48.82 22.46 -2.32
N VAL A 362 47.54 22.36 -2.65
CA VAL A 362 46.65 23.49 -2.93
C VAL A 362 45.92 23.84 -1.63
N TYR A 363 45.90 25.11 -1.27
CA TYR A 363 45.23 25.58 -0.05
C TYR A 363 43.86 26.12 -0.42
N MET A 364 42.82 25.63 0.25
CA MET A 364 41.43 26.02 0.01
C MET A 364 40.81 26.57 1.29
N THR A 365 39.95 27.57 1.15
CA THR A 365 39.15 28.12 2.26
C THR A 365 37.69 27.98 1.91
N LEU A 366 36.96 27.20 2.71
CA LEU A 366 35.51 27.01 2.64
C LEU A 366 34.83 27.98 3.58
N THR A 367 33.90 28.78 3.08
CA THR A 367 33.05 29.67 3.88
C THR A 367 31.62 29.15 3.81
N ASP A 368 31.01 28.88 4.97
CA ASP A 368 29.61 28.44 5.07
C ASP A 368 28.62 29.63 5.05
N PRO A 369 27.30 29.39 4.92
CA PRO A 369 26.30 30.46 4.83
C PRO A 369 26.23 31.36 6.07
N SER A 370 26.76 30.91 7.21
CA SER A 370 26.86 31.73 8.43
C SER A 370 28.09 32.65 8.43
N GLY A 371 28.94 32.57 7.39
CA GLY A 371 30.20 33.31 7.26
C GLY A 371 31.39 32.62 7.94
N LYS A 372 31.24 31.39 8.45
CA LYS A 372 32.32 30.68 9.15
C LYS A 372 33.28 30.05 8.13
N THR A 373 34.57 30.34 8.26
CA THR A 373 35.61 29.84 7.36
C THR A 373 36.35 28.61 7.90
N SER A 374 36.65 27.64 7.02
CA SER A 374 37.45 26.44 7.29
C SER A 374 38.57 26.29 6.26
N GLU A 375 39.81 26.05 6.69
CA GLU A 375 40.95 25.84 5.79
C GLU A 375 41.18 24.36 5.49
N LEU A 376 41.41 24.04 4.21
CA LEU A 376 41.62 22.71 3.66
C LEU A 376 42.95 22.67 2.90
N LYS A 377 43.70 21.56 3.01
CA LYS A 377 44.94 21.33 2.27
C LYS A 377 44.79 20.13 1.35
N ILE A 378 44.76 20.36 0.04
CA ILE A 378 44.43 19.34 -0.95
C ILE A 378 45.68 18.90 -1.71
N PRO A 379 46.00 17.59 -1.75
CA PRO A 379 47.14 17.09 -2.51
C PRO A 379 46.85 17.19 -4.01
N LYS A 380 47.84 17.61 -4.78
CA LYS A 380 47.76 17.65 -6.25
C LYS A 380 48.56 16.50 -6.88
N LYS A 381 48.02 15.92 -7.95
CA LYS A 381 48.61 14.84 -8.75
C LYS A 381 49.88 15.31 -9.50
N LYS A 382 50.66 14.40 -10.07
CA LYS A 382 51.95 14.75 -10.71
C LYS A 382 51.79 15.72 -11.88
N ASP A 383 50.69 15.63 -12.60
CA ASP A 383 50.27 16.50 -13.72
C ASP A 383 49.73 17.88 -13.28
N GLY A 384 49.48 18.08 -11.99
CA GLY A 384 48.95 19.34 -11.45
C GLY A 384 47.44 19.35 -11.21
N TYR A 385 46.74 18.26 -11.48
CA TYR A 385 45.31 18.14 -11.17
C TYR A 385 45.08 17.89 -9.67
N TYR A 386 44.02 18.47 -9.10
CA TYR A 386 43.60 18.22 -7.72
C TYR A 386 42.07 18.11 -7.61
N GLU A 387 41.59 17.32 -6.66
CA GLU A 387 40.15 17.18 -6.38
C GLU A 387 39.88 16.86 -4.91
N THR A 388 38.71 17.23 -4.41
CA THR A 388 38.23 16.94 -3.05
C THR A 388 36.69 16.99 -2.98
N TYR A 389 36.11 16.49 -1.89
CA TYR A 389 34.67 16.52 -1.65
C TYR A 389 34.35 17.33 -0.39
N ILE A 390 33.44 18.29 -0.51
CA ILE A 390 32.88 19.01 0.63
C ILE A 390 31.63 18.27 1.10
N GLN A 391 31.56 17.98 2.40
CA GLN A 391 30.43 17.34 3.06
C GLN A 391 29.52 18.40 3.69
N VAL A 392 28.25 18.40 3.31
CA VAL A 392 27.22 19.31 3.84
C VAL A 392 26.15 18.49 4.55
N CYS A 393 25.94 18.75 5.85
CA CYS A 393 24.87 18.13 6.64
C CYS A 393 23.66 19.06 6.85
N CYS A 394 22.58 18.42 7.31
CA CYS A 394 21.23 18.90 7.56
C CYS A 394 21.14 20.36 8.05
N ASN A 395 20.22 21.11 7.42
CA ASN A 395 19.74 22.44 7.80
C ASN A 395 20.69 23.63 7.62
N LYS A 396 21.89 23.45 7.03
CA LYS A 396 22.74 24.58 6.57
C LYS A 396 22.49 24.94 5.11
N ILE A 397 21.28 25.42 4.84
CA ILE A 397 20.83 25.87 3.52
C ILE A 397 21.37 27.27 3.25
N GLY A 398 21.83 27.52 2.04
CA GLY A 398 22.38 28.81 1.62
C GLY A 398 23.64 28.68 0.77
N GLU A 399 24.23 29.83 0.46
CA GLU A 399 25.39 29.94 -0.41
C GLU A 399 26.69 29.59 0.33
N TYR A 400 27.48 28.68 -0.24
CA TYR A 400 28.83 28.35 0.19
C TYR A 400 29.85 28.94 -0.77
N THR A 401 30.98 29.43 -0.26
CA THR A 401 32.08 29.96 -1.07
C THR A 401 33.37 29.19 -0.83
N VAL A 402 34.06 28.80 -1.90
CA VAL A 402 35.32 28.06 -1.84
C VAL A 402 36.40 28.79 -2.63
N SER A 403 37.37 29.39 -1.94
CA SER A 403 38.53 30.03 -2.58
C SER A 403 39.75 29.12 -2.56
N ALA A 404 40.45 28.97 -3.68
CA ALA A 404 41.69 28.21 -3.76
C ALA A 404 42.90 29.11 -4.00
N SER A 405 44.04 28.73 -3.43
CA SER A 405 45.31 29.42 -3.63
C SER A 405 46.46 28.45 -3.91
N TRP A 406 47.36 28.90 -4.78
CA TRP A 406 48.57 28.19 -5.19
C TRP A 406 49.75 29.13 -5.14
N LYS A 407 50.81 28.75 -4.41
CA LYS A 407 52.02 29.58 -4.18
C LYS A 407 51.71 30.98 -3.62
N GLY A 408 50.65 31.11 -2.83
CA GLY A 408 50.21 32.40 -2.27
C GLY A 408 49.40 33.28 -3.24
N HIS A 409 49.16 32.83 -4.47
CA HIS A 409 48.26 33.49 -5.42
C HIS A 409 46.89 32.82 -5.39
N ASN A 410 45.81 33.61 -5.36
CA ASN A 410 44.45 33.11 -5.53
C ASN A 410 44.31 32.59 -6.97
N ILE A 411 43.87 31.33 -7.12
CA ILE A 411 43.68 30.67 -8.42
C ILE A 411 42.21 30.55 -8.82
N GLY A 412 41.32 31.11 -8.02
CA GLY A 412 39.90 31.26 -8.28
C GLY A 412 39.07 31.03 -7.03
N THR A 413 37.80 31.36 -7.15
CA THR A 413 36.80 31.14 -6.12
C THR A 413 35.53 30.63 -6.81
N VAL A 414 34.94 29.57 -6.27
CA VAL A 414 33.68 29.01 -6.75
C VAL A 414 32.64 29.08 -5.65
N THR A 415 31.41 29.34 -6.03
CA THR A 415 30.25 29.36 -5.13
C THR A 415 29.30 28.24 -5.50
N PHE A 416 28.57 27.74 -4.50
CA PHE A 416 27.47 26.82 -4.74
C PHE A 416 26.37 26.98 -3.71
N ASP A 417 25.14 26.87 -4.17
CA ASP A 417 23.95 26.97 -3.34
C ASP A 417 23.54 25.60 -2.85
N VAL A 418 23.32 25.49 -1.55
CA VAL A 418 22.69 24.33 -0.94
C VAL A 418 21.21 24.67 -0.77
N VAL A 419 20.32 23.96 -1.45
CA VAL A 419 18.86 24.19 -1.37
C VAL A 419 18.07 22.90 -1.22
N ILE A 420 16.80 23.02 -0.84
CA ILE A 420 15.84 21.90 -0.84
C ILE A 420 15.20 21.79 -2.24
N LYS A 421 14.96 20.56 -2.71
CA LYS A 421 14.44 20.25 -4.05
C LYS A 421 12.90 20.46 -4.14
N HIS A 422 12.41 21.35 -5.03
CA HIS A 422 10.96 21.66 -5.26
C HIS A 422 10.40 21.03 -6.57
N LYS A 423 9.07 20.79 -6.67
CA LYS A 423 8.39 20.07 -7.80
C LYS A 423 7.50 21.00 -8.69
N LEU A 424 7.54 20.84 -10.03
CA LEU A 424 6.95 21.73 -11.08
C LEU A 424 5.52 21.33 -11.57
N GLN A 425 4.67 22.30 -12.01
CA GLN A 425 3.27 22.13 -12.49
C GLN A 425 2.93 22.93 -13.80
N PRO A 426 1.99 22.51 -14.70
CA PRO A 426 1.51 23.28 -15.88
C PRO A 426 -0.01 23.66 -15.96
N THR A 427 -0.33 24.57 -16.90
CA THR A 427 -1.48 25.55 -17.06
C THR A 427 -2.72 25.08 -17.88
N THR A 428 -3.91 25.70 -17.68
CA THR A 428 -5.26 25.31 -18.18
C THR A 428 -5.94 26.13 -19.31
N THR A 429 -6.99 25.57 -19.94
CA THR A 429 -8.01 26.24 -20.79
C THR A 429 -9.41 25.61 -20.57
N THR A 430 -10.48 26.41 -20.57
CA THR A 430 -11.87 26.10 -20.11
C THR A 430 -12.92 25.97 -21.24
N THR A 431 -14.08 25.29 -21.02
CA THR A 431 -15.55 25.67 -21.20
C THR A 431 -16.46 24.37 -21.18
N PRO A 432 -17.83 24.37 -21.16
CA PRO A 432 -18.74 24.23 -20.00
C PRO A 432 -19.76 23.02 -19.96
N THR A 433 -20.36 22.83 -18.77
CA THR A 433 -21.48 21.98 -18.20
C THR A 433 -22.79 21.81 -19.01
N PRO A 434 -23.53 20.64 -19.04
CA PRO A 434 -24.67 20.15 -18.19
C PRO A 434 -24.64 19.56 -16.77
N THR A 435 -25.73 19.70 -15.99
CA THR A 435 -26.03 19.14 -14.64
C THR A 435 -27.36 18.30 -14.67
N PRO A 436 -27.65 17.40 -13.69
CA PRO A 436 -28.44 16.15 -13.84
C PRO A 436 -29.80 16.11 -13.08
N THR A 437 -30.40 14.92 -12.91
CA THR A 437 -31.44 14.59 -11.89
C THR A 437 -31.41 13.09 -11.50
N PRO A 438 -31.58 12.67 -10.22
CA PRO A 438 -31.61 11.25 -9.77
C PRO A 438 -32.97 10.76 -9.19
N GLU A 439 -33.12 9.42 -9.02
CA GLU A 439 -34.25 8.67 -8.35
C GLU A 439 -33.73 7.59 -7.32
N PRO A 440 -34.58 7.01 -6.42
CA PRO A 440 -34.19 6.30 -5.17
C PRO A 440 -34.21 4.73 -5.18
N THR A 441 -33.75 4.12 -4.06
CA THR A 441 -33.33 2.70 -3.78
C THR A 441 -34.45 1.66 -3.40
N PRO A 442 -34.29 0.31 -3.58
CA PRO A 442 -35.37 -0.72 -3.42
C PRO A 442 -35.32 -1.69 -2.18
N THR A 443 -36.39 -2.49 -1.99
CA THR A 443 -36.74 -3.50 -0.92
C THR A 443 -36.32 -4.96 -1.29
N PRO A 444 -36.02 -5.88 -0.33
CA PRO A 444 -35.58 -7.27 -0.61
C PRO A 444 -36.66 -8.18 -1.23
N SER A 445 -36.21 -9.14 -2.06
CA SER A 445 -37.04 -9.96 -2.96
C SER A 445 -37.43 -11.33 -2.36
N ILE A 446 -38.72 -11.69 -2.44
CA ILE A 446 -39.27 -13.01 -2.07
C ILE A 446 -39.01 -14.01 -3.21
N VAL A 447 -38.54 -15.22 -2.90
CA VAL A 447 -38.35 -16.28 -3.90
C VAL A 447 -39.72 -16.94 -4.21
N THR A 448 -40.15 -16.89 -5.47
CA THR A 448 -41.40 -17.51 -5.91
C THR A 448 -41.17 -18.94 -6.38
N SER A 449 -41.75 -19.93 -5.69
CA SER A 449 -41.76 -21.35 -6.06
C SER A 449 -42.43 -21.58 -7.43
N ASP A 450 -41.88 -22.49 -8.24
CA ASP A 450 -42.42 -22.88 -9.54
C ASP A 450 -42.74 -24.38 -9.64
N SER A 451 -43.24 -24.86 -10.79
CA SER A 451 -43.67 -26.25 -10.95
C SER A 451 -42.54 -27.29 -10.99
N THR A 452 -41.27 -26.89 -10.90
CA THR A 452 -40.09 -27.78 -10.96
C THR A 452 -39.63 -28.28 -9.59
N PHE A 453 -40.23 -27.77 -8.51
CA PHE A 453 -39.93 -28.16 -7.13
C PHE A 453 -41.12 -28.87 -6.47
N LYS A 454 -40.81 -29.84 -5.61
CA LYS A 454 -41.74 -30.55 -4.74
C LYS A 454 -41.52 -30.11 -3.30
N THR A 455 -42.59 -30.02 -2.51
CA THR A 455 -42.48 -29.74 -1.08
C THR A 455 -42.47 -31.04 -0.28
N TYR A 456 -41.42 -31.26 0.49
CA TYR A 456 -41.39 -32.25 1.56
C TYR A 456 -41.90 -31.62 2.85
N VAL A 457 -42.74 -32.35 3.58
CA VAL A 457 -43.18 -31.99 4.92
C VAL A 457 -42.81 -33.13 5.85
N ASP A 458 -42.12 -32.82 6.94
CA ASP A 458 -41.74 -33.79 7.96
C ASP A 458 -42.98 -34.55 8.47
N ASN A 459 -42.81 -35.84 8.78
CA ASN A 459 -43.89 -36.68 9.28
C ASN A 459 -44.46 -36.15 10.61
N LYS A 460 -43.64 -35.49 11.43
CA LYS A 460 -44.06 -34.84 12.68
C LYS A 460 -44.54 -33.40 12.47
N LYS A 461 -44.58 -32.92 11.22
CA LYS A 461 -44.96 -31.56 10.80
C LYS A 461 -44.16 -30.45 11.48
N ARG A 462 -42.87 -30.68 11.73
CA ARG A 462 -41.98 -29.68 12.35
C ARG A 462 -41.36 -28.72 11.34
N PHE A 463 -41.17 -29.16 10.10
CA PHE A 463 -40.66 -28.31 9.02
C PHE A 463 -41.20 -28.76 7.67
N SER A 464 -41.07 -27.87 6.69
CA SER A 464 -41.16 -28.18 5.26
C SER A 464 -39.95 -27.65 4.50
N ILE A 465 -39.59 -28.29 3.40
CA ILE A 465 -38.52 -27.84 2.50
C ILE A 465 -38.92 -28.18 1.06
N GLU A 466 -38.66 -27.29 0.13
CA GLU A 466 -38.80 -27.57 -1.29
C GLU A 466 -37.52 -28.24 -1.82
N TYR A 467 -37.68 -29.23 -2.68
CA TYR A 467 -36.58 -29.95 -3.33
C TYR A 467 -36.91 -30.17 -4.81
N PRO A 468 -35.92 -30.20 -5.71
CA PRO A 468 -36.19 -30.34 -7.14
C PRO A 468 -36.90 -31.66 -7.44
N GLU A 469 -37.84 -31.66 -8.40
CA GLU A 469 -38.63 -32.85 -8.75
C GLU A 469 -37.77 -34.04 -9.19
N GLN A 470 -36.58 -33.78 -9.76
CA GLN A 470 -35.61 -34.77 -10.21
C GLN A 470 -34.75 -35.40 -9.09
N TRP A 471 -34.84 -34.92 -7.85
CA TRP A 471 -34.13 -35.50 -6.71
C TRP A 471 -34.97 -36.59 -6.03
N ASP A 472 -34.33 -37.68 -5.64
CA ASP A 472 -34.93 -38.77 -4.90
C ASP A 472 -34.96 -38.48 -3.40
N LEU A 473 -36.11 -38.77 -2.79
CA LEU A 473 -36.30 -38.68 -1.35
C LEU A 473 -35.94 -40.02 -0.68
N CYS A 474 -34.79 -40.06 -0.03
CA CYS A 474 -34.27 -41.26 0.61
C CYS A 474 -34.77 -41.38 2.06
N LYS A 475 -35.90 -42.07 2.26
CA LYS A 475 -36.43 -42.35 3.61
C LYS A 475 -35.64 -43.47 4.29
N GLY A 476 -34.48 -43.14 4.88
CA GLY A 476 -33.78 -43.97 5.86
C GLY A 476 -33.26 -45.34 5.39
N SER A 477 -33.17 -45.61 4.08
CA SER A 477 -32.70 -46.93 3.59
C SER A 477 -31.85 -46.94 2.31
N CYS A 478 -31.40 -45.79 1.81
CA CYS A 478 -30.48 -45.74 0.65
C CYS A 478 -29.04 -46.12 1.04
N LEU A 479 -28.67 -45.91 2.30
CA LEU A 479 -27.43 -46.43 2.89
C LEU A 479 -27.74 -47.74 3.61
N ARG A 480 -27.60 -48.86 2.91
CA ARG A 480 -27.79 -50.19 3.50
C ARG A 480 -26.75 -50.53 4.59
N ASP A 481 -25.72 -49.71 4.75
CA ASP A 481 -24.59 -49.96 5.66
C ASP A 481 -24.19 -48.78 6.58
N TYR A 482 -24.93 -47.65 6.59
CA TYR A 482 -24.59 -46.52 7.48
C TYR A 482 -25.85 -45.94 8.14
N PRO A 483 -25.96 -45.96 9.49
CA PRO A 483 -27.00 -45.23 10.20
C PRO A 483 -26.68 -43.73 10.12
N SER A 484 -27.50 -42.92 9.44
CA SER A 484 -27.39 -41.46 9.51
C SER A 484 -28.47 -40.91 10.44
N ASP A 485 -28.10 -40.03 11.36
CA ASP A 485 -29.01 -39.33 12.29
C ASP A 485 -29.83 -38.20 11.62
N ALA A 486 -29.75 -38.06 10.29
CA ALA A 486 -30.51 -37.06 9.52
C ALA A 486 -32.02 -37.33 9.57
N GLU A 487 -32.81 -36.26 9.73
CA GLU A 487 -34.27 -36.29 9.73
C GLU A 487 -34.82 -36.54 8.31
N VAL A 488 -34.15 -36.01 7.28
CA VAL A 488 -34.44 -36.29 5.87
C VAL A 488 -33.18 -36.15 5.01
N LEU A 489 -33.11 -36.93 3.92
CA LEU A 489 -32.02 -36.92 2.94
C LEU A 489 -32.60 -36.84 1.51
N PHE A 490 -32.01 -35.97 0.70
CA PHE A 490 -32.30 -35.80 -0.72
C PHE A 490 -31.04 -36.12 -1.55
N GLU A 491 -31.20 -36.87 -2.63
CA GLU A 491 -30.09 -37.28 -3.50
C GLU A 491 -30.47 -37.05 -4.98
N ASP A 492 -29.52 -36.61 -5.80
CA ASP A 492 -29.73 -36.51 -7.25
C ASP A 492 -29.77 -37.92 -7.88
N THR A 493 -30.83 -38.23 -8.62
CA THR A 493 -31.10 -39.55 -9.22
C THR A 493 -30.06 -40.04 -10.23
N TYR A 494 -29.18 -39.17 -10.74
CA TYR A 494 -28.31 -39.47 -11.87
C TYR A 494 -26.80 -39.32 -11.67
N ASP A 495 -26.35 -38.99 -10.47
CA ASP A 495 -24.95 -39.05 -10.10
C ASP A 495 -24.89 -38.85 -8.58
N TRP A 496 -24.29 -39.80 -7.88
CA TRP A 496 -23.93 -39.85 -6.46
C TRP A 496 -22.94 -38.74 -6.04
N ARG A 497 -22.99 -37.60 -6.72
CA ARG A 497 -22.08 -36.46 -6.60
C ARG A 497 -22.70 -35.30 -5.84
N GLN A 498 -23.97 -35.41 -5.45
CA GLN A 498 -24.65 -34.39 -4.64
C GLN A 498 -25.63 -35.03 -3.65
N GLN A 499 -25.48 -34.67 -2.37
CA GLN A 499 -26.44 -35.00 -1.32
C GLN A 499 -26.81 -33.76 -0.50
N VAL A 500 -28.05 -33.71 -0.02
CA VAL A 500 -28.52 -32.70 0.95
C VAL A 500 -29.18 -33.41 2.13
N GLN A 501 -28.81 -33.03 3.35
CA GLN A 501 -29.28 -33.63 4.60
C GLN A 501 -29.82 -32.56 5.54
N VAL A 502 -30.81 -32.92 6.35
CA VAL A 502 -31.39 -32.03 7.38
C VAL A 502 -31.28 -32.70 8.73
N PHE A 503 -30.75 -31.99 9.72
CA PHE A 503 -30.55 -32.44 11.10
C PHE A 503 -31.35 -31.59 12.08
N TYR A 504 -31.72 -32.21 13.20
CA TYR A 504 -32.36 -31.56 14.33
C TYR A 504 -31.56 -31.83 15.60
N TYR A 505 -31.23 -30.78 16.34
CA TYR A 505 -30.52 -30.87 17.61
C TYR A 505 -31.42 -30.34 18.74
N ASP A 506 -31.60 -31.14 19.79
CA ASP A 506 -32.48 -30.87 20.95
C ASP A 506 -31.77 -30.18 22.12
N TRP A 507 -30.49 -29.84 21.97
CA TRP A 507 -29.70 -29.03 22.89
C TRP A 507 -28.86 -28.01 22.11
N ILE A 508 -28.57 -26.87 22.73
CA ILE A 508 -27.57 -25.93 22.20
C ILE A 508 -26.19 -26.32 22.80
N HIS A 509 -25.20 -26.63 21.96
CA HIS A 509 -23.81 -26.82 22.43
C HIS A 509 -23.10 -25.51 22.80
N VAL A 510 -23.80 -24.38 22.81
CA VAL A 510 -23.18 -23.06 22.85
C VAL A 510 -24.13 -21.99 23.40
N ASP A 511 -23.65 -21.10 24.26
CA ASP A 511 -24.30 -19.81 24.50
C ASP A 511 -24.10 -18.95 23.23
N THR A 512 -25.07 -19.02 22.31
CA THR A 512 -25.02 -18.55 20.90
C THR A 512 -25.42 -17.08 20.72
N ARG A 513 -24.91 -16.16 21.54
CA ARG A 513 -25.27 -14.73 21.42
C ARG A 513 -24.51 -13.94 20.34
N TYR A 514 -23.68 -14.59 19.51
CA TYR A 514 -22.92 -13.94 18.43
C TYR A 514 -22.89 -14.75 17.13
N ASP A 515 -23.24 -14.07 16.03
CA ASP A 515 -23.23 -14.59 14.66
C ASP A 515 -21.87 -15.22 14.27
N SER A 516 -20.76 -14.63 14.71
CA SER A 516 -19.40 -15.11 14.41
C SER A 516 -19.07 -16.48 15.01
N LYS A 517 -19.58 -16.77 16.21
CA LYS A 517 -19.39 -18.08 16.85
C LYS A 517 -20.17 -19.16 16.11
N ILE A 518 -21.38 -18.81 15.66
CA ILE A 518 -22.20 -19.71 14.85
C ILE A 518 -21.48 -20.07 13.54
N PHE A 519 -20.88 -19.10 12.84
CA PHE A 519 -20.10 -19.40 11.63
C PHE A 519 -18.88 -20.29 11.94
N ARG A 520 -18.16 -20.04 13.03
CA ARG A 520 -17.02 -20.86 13.43
C ARG A 520 -17.42 -22.28 13.83
N ASP A 521 -18.52 -22.42 14.56
CA ASP A 521 -19.06 -23.72 14.97
C ASP A 521 -19.57 -24.51 13.76
N LEU A 522 -20.13 -23.85 12.74
CA LEU A 522 -20.50 -24.49 11.47
C LEU A 522 -19.26 -24.98 10.69
N GLU A 523 -18.20 -24.17 10.61
CA GLU A 523 -16.93 -24.58 10.00
C GLU A 523 -16.29 -25.77 10.72
N ILE A 524 -16.27 -25.75 12.05
CA ILE A 524 -15.73 -26.83 12.88
C ILE A 524 -16.60 -28.07 12.76
N SER A 525 -17.93 -27.93 12.81
CA SER A 525 -18.85 -29.07 12.69
C SER A 525 -18.72 -29.74 11.32
N ASP A 526 -18.54 -28.98 10.24
CA ASP A 526 -18.33 -29.55 8.91
C ASP A 526 -16.95 -30.22 8.76
N PHE A 527 -15.91 -29.62 9.37
CA PHE A 527 -14.59 -30.24 9.48
C PHE A 527 -14.64 -31.56 10.27
N GLU A 528 -15.27 -31.55 11.45
CA GLU A 528 -15.41 -32.72 12.32
C GLU A 528 -16.27 -33.81 11.68
N ARG A 529 -17.34 -33.44 10.97
CA ARG A 529 -18.16 -34.39 10.19
C ARG A 529 -17.34 -35.12 9.13
N CYS A 530 -16.36 -34.44 8.52
CA CYS A 530 -15.43 -35.06 7.61
C CYS A 530 -14.37 -35.89 8.36
N ALA A 531 -13.81 -35.36 9.46
CA ALA A 531 -12.66 -35.89 10.20
C ALA A 531 -12.99 -36.93 11.30
N SER A 532 -14.26 -37.15 11.65
CA SER A 532 -14.68 -37.91 12.82
C SER A 532 -14.22 -39.37 12.82
N SER A 533 -14.14 -39.97 14.02
CA SER A 533 -13.72 -41.35 14.22
C SER A 533 -14.65 -42.38 13.56
N GLU A 534 -15.89 -42.04 13.20
CA GLU A 534 -16.78 -42.92 12.43
C GLU A 534 -16.40 -43.00 10.94
N SER A 535 -15.76 -41.97 10.40
CA SER A 535 -15.19 -41.95 9.04
C SER A 535 -13.82 -42.69 8.99
N ASN A 536 -13.13 -42.72 10.13
CA ASN A 536 -11.81 -43.34 10.33
C ASN A 536 -11.84 -44.76 10.93
N THR A 537 -12.91 -45.21 11.57
CA THR A 537 -12.95 -46.53 12.24
C THR A 537 -13.01 -47.71 11.26
N ASN A 538 -13.41 -47.46 10.01
CA ASN A 538 -13.30 -48.41 8.90
C ASN A 538 -12.29 -47.98 7.83
N GLY A 539 -11.54 -46.88 8.05
CA GLY A 539 -10.62 -46.31 7.07
C GLY A 539 -11.30 -46.00 5.74
N ALA A 540 -12.51 -45.43 5.75
CA ALA A 540 -13.37 -45.31 4.57
C ALA A 540 -13.11 -44.04 3.76
N ARG A 541 -12.71 -42.93 4.39
CA ARG A 541 -12.47 -41.64 3.74
C ARG A 541 -11.41 -40.81 4.47
N ILE A 542 -10.57 -40.10 3.72
CA ILE A 542 -9.60 -39.15 4.25
C ILE A 542 -9.92 -37.78 3.67
N CYS A 543 -10.02 -36.77 4.55
CA CYS A 543 -10.28 -35.39 4.16
C CYS A 543 -9.04 -34.50 4.35
N SER A 544 -8.79 -33.58 3.42
CA SER A 544 -7.69 -32.60 3.46
C SER A 544 -8.10 -31.25 2.86
N ASP A 545 -7.25 -30.23 2.99
CA ASP A 545 -7.38 -28.95 2.27
C ASP A 545 -8.66 -28.14 2.56
N PHE A 546 -9.14 -28.16 3.81
CA PHE A 546 -10.32 -27.41 4.23
C PHE A 546 -10.13 -25.90 4.10
N LYS A 547 -11.08 -25.25 3.43
CA LYS A 547 -11.13 -23.81 3.22
C LYS A 547 -12.57 -23.31 3.31
N ALA A 548 -12.82 -22.37 4.20
CA ALA A 548 -14.04 -21.56 4.16
C ALA A 548 -13.94 -20.61 2.96
N VAL A 549 -14.90 -20.71 2.05
CA VAL A 549 -14.96 -19.92 0.81
C VAL A 549 -15.80 -18.67 1.01
N ASP A 550 -16.91 -18.80 1.73
CA ASP A 550 -17.84 -17.69 1.99
C ASP A 550 -18.65 -17.95 3.26
N SER A 551 -19.09 -16.88 3.92
CA SER A 551 -20.03 -16.95 5.03
C SER A 551 -20.92 -15.70 5.07
N TYR A 552 -22.23 -15.90 5.17
CA TYR A 552 -23.18 -14.80 5.18
C TYR A 552 -24.49 -15.19 5.86
N VAL A 553 -25.30 -14.18 6.18
CA VAL A 553 -26.63 -14.37 6.74
C VAL A 553 -27.67 -14.22 5.63
N MET A 554 -28.63 -15.13 5.61
CA MET A 554 -29.80 -15.05 4.72
C MET A 554 -31.09 -15.30 5.50
N TYR A 555 -32.22 -15.03 4.85
CA TYR A 555 -33.54 -15.24 5.42
C TYR A 555 -34.31 -16.29 4.62
N THR A 556 -34.99 -17.20 5.32
CA THR A 556 -35.94 -18.14 4.72
C THR A 556 -37.21 -17.41 4.26
N ASN A 557 -38.06 -18.12 3.51
CA ASN A 557 -39.36 -17.60 3.07
C ASN A 557 -40.31 -17.22 4.24
N ASP A 558 -40.17 -17.85 5.41
CA ASP A 558 -40.88 -17.49 6.65
C ASP A 558 -40.10 -16.48 7.53
N ASN A 559 -39.11 -15.81 6.94
CA ASN A 559 -38.29 -14.74 7.54
C ASN A 559 -37.50 -15.18 8.79
N LYS A 560 -37.04 -16.44 8.81
CA LYS A 560 -36.10 -16.94 9.80
C LYS A 560 -34.68 -16.68 9.35
N LYS A 561 -33.84 -16.26 10.29
CA LYS A 561 -32.42 -15.98 10.05
C LYS A 561 -31.67 -17.30 9.95
N VAL A 562 -30.96 -17.50 8.85
CA VAL A 562 -30.10 -18.66 8.60
C VAL A 562 -28.66 -18.18 8.49
N TYR A 563 -27.75 -18.85 9.20
CA TYR A 563 -26.31 -18.64 9.09
C TYR A 563 -25.75 -19.65 8.12
N PHE A 564 -25.06 -19.17 7.10
CA PHE A 564 -24.58 -19.96 5.98
C PHE A 564 -23.05 -19.94 5.92
N VAL A 565 -22.44 -21.11 5.76
CA VAL A 565 -21.00 -21.29 5.48
C VAL A 565 -20.84 -22.17 4.24
N LEU A 566 -20.02 -21.69 3.31
CA LEU A 566 -19.55 -22.45 2.15
C LEU A 566 -18.13 -22.93 2.42
N MET A 567 -17.92 -24.24 2.39
CA MET A 567 -16.64 -24.90 2.60
C MET A 567 -16.18 -25.60 1.33
N THR A 568 -14.87 -25.69 1.15
CA THR A 568 -14.25 -26.60 0.18
C THR A 568 -13.20 -27.46 0.86
N TYR A 569 -13.11 -28.72 0.48
CA TYR A 569 -12.10 -29.66 0.98
C TYR A 569 -11.92 -30.82 0.00
N THR A 570 -10.81 -31.53 0.09
CA THR A 570 -10.52 -32.72 -0.73
C THR A 570 -10.88 -33.98 0.05
N VAL A 571 -11.56 -34.94 -0.59
CA VAL A 571 -11.86 -36.25 -0.02
C VAL A 571 -11.30 -37.38 -0.88
N VAL A 572 -10.58 -38.30 -0.24
CA VAL A 572 -10.12 -39.56 -0.82
C VAL A 572 -10.88 -40.72 -0.16
N TRP A 573 -11.66 -41.46 -0.95
CA TRP A 573 -12.38 -42.64 -0.47
C TRP A 573 -11.49 -43.89 -0.55
N HIS A 574 -11.57 -44.79 0.43
CA HIS A 574 -10.71 -45.98 0.52
C HIS A 574 -11.49 -47.30 0.43
N GLN A 575 -12.83 -47.28 0.45
CA GLN A 575 -13.64 -48.48 0.25
C GLN A 575 -13.61 -48.93 -1.22
N THR A 576 -13.35 -50.22 -1.45
CA THR A 576 -13.05 -50.80 -2.78
C THR A 576 -14.22 -50.87 -3.76
N ASP A 577 -15.46 -50.58 -3.32
CA ASP A 577 -16.67 -50.77 -4.12
C ASP A 577 -17.20 -49.47 -4.75
N SER A 578 -16.50 -48.35 -4.57
CA SER A 578 -16.84 -47.02 -5.11
C SER A 578 -15.97 -46.61 -6.29
N VAL A 579 -16.55 -45.98 -7.32
CA VAL A 579 -15.80 -45.52 -8.52
C VAL A 579 -14.84 -44.33 -8.25
N LEU A 580 -14.98 -43.70 -7.07
CA LEU A 580 -14.15 -42.59 -6.56
C LEU A 580 -13.11 -43.09 -5.56
N ALA A 581 -13.06 -44.39 -5.28
CA ALA A 581 -12.06 -44.98 -4.40
C ALA A 581 -10.64 -44.74 -4.92
N GLY A 582 -9.75 -44.30 -4.04
CA GLY A 582 -8.33 -44.01 -4.31
C GLY A 582 -8.07 -42.75 -5.12
N LYS A 583 -9.08 -41.93 -5.42
CA LYS A 583 -8.94 -40.66 -6.14
C LYS A 583 -9.14 -39.49 -5.19
N GLU A 584 -8.41 -38.40 -5.44
CA GLU A 584 -8.66 -37.09 -4.82
C GLU A 584 -9.89 -36.45 -5.45
N ASN A 585 -10.88 -36.10 -4.64
CA ASN A 585 -12.13 -35.49 -5.08
C ASN A 585 -12.32 -34.16 -4.36
N HIS A 586 -12.40 -33.06 -5.10
CA HIS A 586 -12.71 -31.77 -4.52
C HIS A 586 -14.21 -31.69 -4.21
N ILE A 587 -14.48 -31.46 -2.93
CA ILE A 587 -15.81 -31.32 -2.36
C ILE A 587 -16.08 -29.83 -2.15
N THR A 588 -17.27 -29.41 -2.55
CA THR A 588 -17.87 -28.17 -2.07
C THR A 588 -19.01 -28.52 -1.13
N SER A 589 -18.88 -28.10 0.12
CA SER A 589 -19.87 -28.31 1.17
C SER A 589 -20.57 -27.00 1.51
N VAL A 590 -21.86 -27.07 1.77
CA VAL A 590 -22.68 -25.95 2.22
C VAL A 590 -23.35 -26.34 3.50
N VAL A 591 -23.24 -25.49 4.53
CA VAL A 591 -23.90 -25.69 5.81
C VAL A 591 -24.72 -24.46 6.17
N GLY A 592 -26.00 -24.66 6.43
CA GLY A 592 -26.93 -23.64 6.89
C GLY A 592 -27.55 -24.03 8.22
N ILE A 593 -27.51 -23.18 9.24
CA ILE A 593 -28.19 -23.42 10.53
C ILE A 593 -29.18 -22.31 10.87
N THR A 594 -30.33 -22.72 11.41
CA THR A 594 -31.37 -21.82 11.94
C THR A 594 -31.80 -22.27 13.34
N PHE A 595 -32.18 -21.32 14.18
CA PHE A 595 -32.50 -21.56 15.59
C PHE A 595 -33.99 -21.39 15.87
N GLU A 596 -34.54 -22.26 16.72
CA GLU A 596 -35.90 -22.23 17.22
C GLU A 596 -35.91 -22.41 18.74
N GLY A 597 -35.82 -21.31 19.48
CA GLY A 597 -35.67 -21.35 20.94
C GLY A 597 -34.34 -21.99 21.33
N ASP A 598 -34.40 -23.03 22.16
CA ASP A 598 -33.23 -23.79 22.62
C ASP A 598 -32.86 -24.96 21.69
N SER A 599 -33.50 -25.06 20.52
CA SER A 599 -33.25 -26.08 19.51
C SER A 599 -32.69 -25.48 18.23
N SER A 600 -32.04 -26.30 17.40
CA SER A 600 -31.55 -25.86 16.09
C SER A 600 -31.81 -26.87 14.98
N TRP A 601 -31.92 -26.34 13.77
CA TRP A 601 -32.06 -27.09 12.53
C TRP A 601 -30.88 -26.78 11.62
N GLU A 602 -30.20 -27.81 11.15
CA GLU A 602 -29.05 -27.69 10.27
C GLU A 602 -29.35 -28.37 8.93
N ILE A 603 -29.02 -27.70 7.83
CA ILE A 603 -29.14 -28.21 6.46
C ILE A 603 -27.74 -28.25 5.87
N THR A 604 -27.31 -29.41 5.41
CA THR A 604 -25.97 -29.62 4.88
C THR A 604 -26.06 -30.13 3.46
N SER A 605 -25.09 -29.78 2.62
CA SER A 605 -24.95 -30.36 1.28
C SER A 605 -23.49 -30.65 0.97
N GLU A 606 -23.18 -31.80 0.39
CA GLU A 606 -21.82 -32.13 -0.09
C GLU A 606 -21.85 -32.42 -1.60
N SER A 607 -20.89 -31.83 -2.32
CA SER A 607 -20.87 -31.77 -3.79
C SER A 607 -19.51 -32.19 -4.35
N VAL A 608 -19.44 -33.26 -5.14
CA VAL A 608 -18.20 -33.68 -5.82
C VAL A 608 -18.13 -33.04 -7.20
N GLY A 609 -17.32 -31.99 -7.37
CA GLY A 609 -16.97 -31.37 -8.67
C GLY A 609 -18.11 -30.76 -9.50
N ASN A 610 -19.38 -30.91 -9.10
CA ASN A 610 -20.56 -30.48 -9.85
C ASN A 610 -21.32 -29.31 -9.18
N TYR A 611 -20.80 -28.73 -8.09
CA TYR A 611 -21.48 -27.71 -7.29
C TYR A 611 -22.01 -26.54 -8.11
N GLN A 612 -21.19 -25.99 -9.03
CA GLN A 612 -21.57 -24.84 -9.86
C GLN A 612 -22.87 -25.09 -10.66
N LYS A 613 -23.13 -26.33 -11.07
CA LYS A 613 -24.31 -26.72 -11.84
C LYS A 613 -25.61 -26.68 -11.03
N TYR A 614 -25.55 -26.96 -9.73
CA TYR A 614 -26.72 -27.14 -8.85
C TYR A 614 -26.77 -26.12 -7.70
N SER A 615 -25.85 -25.16 -7.67
CA SER A 615 -25.74 -24.12 -6.64
C SER A 615 -27.04 -23.32 -6.45
N ASP A 616 -27.73 -22.98 -7.55
CA ASP A 616 -29.04 -22.30 -7.50
C ASP A 616 -30.14 -23.16 -6.87
N GLU A 617 -30.16 -24.47 -7.17
CA GLU A 617 -31.13 -25.42 -6.62
C GLU A 617 -30.90 -25.61 -5.11
N ILE A 618 -29.65 -25.82 -4.68
CA ILE A 618 -29.28 -25.98 -3.26
C ILE A 618 -29.60 -24.70 -2.47
N THR A 619 -29.30 -23.54 -3.05
CA THR A 619 -29.64 -22.24 -2.45
C THR A 619 -31.16 -22.07 -2.33
N HIS A 620 -31.93 -22.51 -3.32
CA HIS A 620 -33.39 -22.51 -3.26
C HIS A 620 -33.92 -23.44 -2.17
N MET A 621 -33.37 -24.66 -2.04
CA MET A 621 -33.74 -25.61 -0.99
C MET A 621 -33.56 -24.99 0.40
N ILE A 622 -32.39 -24.38 0.67
CA ILE A 622 -32.09 -23.73 1.96
C ILE A 622 -33.01 -22.52 2.21
N LYS A 623 -33.32 -21.70 1.18
CA LYS A 623 -34.27 -20.56 1.29
C LYS A 623 -35.71 -21.01 1.55
N SER A 624 -36.10 -22.14 0.99
CA SER A 624 -37.46 -22.68 1.08
C SER A 624 -37.76 -23.38 2.41
N PHE A 625 -36.74 -23.67 3.23
CA PHE A 625 -36.91 -24.28 4.53
C PHE A 625 -37.82 -23.41 5.41
N SER A 626 -38.88 -24.01 5.95
CA SER A 626 -39.89 -23.31 6.75
C SER A 626 -40.24 -24.14 7.99
N LEU A 627 -40.30 -23.46 9.14
CA LEU A 627 -40.77 -24.05 10.40
C LEU A 627 -42.29 -23.94 10.57
N ASP A 628 -42.97 -23.24 9.65
CA ASP A 628 -44.43 -23.21 9.54
C ASP A 628 -44.89 -23.91 8.24
N PRO A 629 -45.01 -25.25 8.24
CA PRO A 629 -45.34 -26.03 7.05
C PRO A 629 -46.79 -25.82 6.56
N THR A 630 -47.57 -24.91 7.18
CA THR A 630 -48.97 -24.63 6.81
C THR A 630 -49.15 -23.40 5.93
N GLN A 631 -48.13 -22.56 5.76
CA GLN A 631 -48.19 -21.38 4.88
C GLN A 631 -47.77 -21.73 3.45
N THR A 632 -48.72 -21.70 2.51
CA THR A 632 -48.43 -21.79 1.07
C THR A 632 -48.08 -20.40 0.51
N PRO A 633 -46.98 -20.22 -0.26
CA PRO A 633 -46.60 -18.91 -0.79
C PRO A 633 -47.68 -18.39 -1.76
N THR A 634 -48.20 -17.19 -1.48
CA THR A 634 -49.32 -16.59 -2.23
C THR A 634 -48.80 -15.72 -3.38
N THR A 635 -49.15 -16.05 -4.62
CA THR A 635 -48.86 -15.21 -5.80
C THR A 635 -49.90 -14.09 -5.92
N THR A 636 -49.49 -12.83 -6.09
CA THR A 636 -50.44 -11.69 -6.23
C THR A 636 -50.18 -10.86 -7.50
N PRO A 637 -51.19 -10.61 -8.37
CA PRO A 637 -51.09 -9.82 -9.60
C PRO A 637 -51.61 -8.35 -9.49
N THR A 638 -51.18 -7.49 -10.42
CA THR A 638 -51.60 -6.09 -10.75
C THR A 638 -52.94 -6.06 -11.55
N PRO A 639 -53.77 -4.98 -11.79
CA PRO A 639 -53.65 -3.48 -11.67
C PRO A 639 -54.84 -2.64 -11.06
N THR A 640 -54.60 -1.32 -10.85
CA THR A 640 -55.36 -0.01 -10.97
C THR A 640 -56.89 0.00 -11.27
N PRO A 641 -57.80 0.92 -10.77
CA PRO A 641 -57.71 2.42 -10.80
C PRO A 641 -58.41 3.30 -9.70
N THR A 642 -58.08 4.61 -9.73
CA THR A 642 -58.66 5.85 -9.11
C THR A 642 -60.12 6.12 -9.60
N PRO A 643 -61.08 6.84 -8.91
CA PRO A 643 -61.01 8.30 -8.66
C PRO A 643 -61.87 9.02 -7.56
N THR A 644 -61.52 10.31 -7.34
CA THR A 644 -62.37 11.54 -7.06
C THR A 644 -62.83 11.95 -5.64
N PRO A 645 -63.17 13.26 -5.38
CA PRO A 645 -62.64 14.06 -4.25
C PRO A 645 -63.71 14.79 -3.38
N THR A 646 -63.28 15.75 -2.53
CA THR A 646 -64.04 16.92 -1.97
C THR A 646 -64.72 16.70 -0.58
N PRO A 647 -64.97 17.71 0.31
CA PRO A 647 -64.67 19.15 0.31
C PRO A 647 -63.85 19.71 1.50
N THR A 648 -63.30 20.89 1.21
CA THR A 648 -62.71 21.95 2.05
C THR A 648 -63.70 22.64 3.01
N PRO A 649 -63.23 23.14 4.17
CA PRO A 649 -63.71 24.42 4.70
C PRO A 649 -62.65 25.55 4.70
N THR A 650 -63.19 26.75 4.46
CA THR A 650 -62.67 28.10 4.17
C THR A 650 -61.98 28.79 5.38
N PRO A 651 -61.07 29.79 5.16
CA PRO A 651 -60.02 30.17 6.10
C PRO A 651 -60.43 31.25 7.10
N THR A 652 -59.74 31.25 8.25
CA THR A 652 -59.73 32.34 9.24
C THR A 652 -58.30 32.92 9.27
N PRO A 653 -58.13 34.26 9.37
CA PRO A 653 -56.91 34.96 8.98
C PRO A 653 -55.67 34.58 9.80
N THR A 654 -54.62 34.23 9.06
CA THR A 654 -53.25 34.05 9.56
C THR A 654 -52.56 35.42 9.72
N PRO A 655 -51.93 35.71 10.87
CA PRO A 655 -50.96 36.80 10.99
C PRO A 655 -49.66 36.49 10.23
N THR A 656 -49.18 37.47 9.48
CA THR A 656 -47.92 37.53 8.69
C THR A 656 -46.67 37.19 9.53
N PRO A 657 -45.60 36.63 8.91
CA PRO A 657 -44.73 35.65 9.54
C PRO A 657 -43.54 36.25 10.28
N THR A 658 -43.17 35.60 11.38
CA THR A 658 -41.85 35.69 12.01
C THR A 658 -41.10 34.40 11.66
N PRO A 659 -39.81 34.47 11.31
CA PRO A 659 -39.07 33.41 10.60
C PRO A 659 -39.13 32.03 11.25
N THR A 660 -39.40 31.05 10.40
CA THR A 660 -39.30 29.60 10.63
C THR A 660 -37.84 29.19 10.85
N PRO A 661 -37.52 28.42 11.91
CA PRO A 661 -36.29 27.62 11.93
C PRO A 661 -36.43 26.48 10.90
N THR A 662 -35.61 26.58 9.85
CA THR A 662 -35.29 25.52 8.88
C THR A 662 -34.63 24.33 9.60
N PRO A 663 -34.84 23.08 9.12
CA PRO A 663 -34.93 21.89 9.95
C PRO A 663 -33.58 21.40 10.46
N THR A 664 -33.65 20.66 11.55
CA THR A 664 -32.71 19.59 11.92
C THR A 664 -32.56 18.61 10.77
N PRO A 665 -31.33 18.34 10.31
CA PRO A 665 -30.91 16.95 10.23
C PRO A 665 -29.52 16.69 10.82
N SER A 666 -29.50 15.66 11.66
CA SER A 666 -28.55 14.54 11.65
C SER A 666 -27.09 14.80 12.05
N VAL A 667 -26.81 14.50 13.32
CA VAL A 667 -26.01 13.35 13.79
C VAL A 667 -24.94 12.81 12.82
N VAL A 668 -23.68 12.74 13.27
CA VAL A 668 -22.64 11.86 12.70
C VAL A 668 -22.10 10.91 13.77
N THR A 669 -21.98 9.66 13.36
CA THR A 669 -21.64 8.41 14.04
C THR A 669 -20.13 8.14 14.11
N SER A 670 -19.75 7.12 14.89
CA SER A 670 -18.41 6.52 14.97
C SER A 670 -17.74 6.26 13.62
N ASP A 671 -16.40 6.31 13.60
CA ASP A 671 -15.54 5.88 12.47
C ASP A 671 -15.91 4.46 12.01
N SER A 672 -15.91 4.22 10.70
CA SER A 672 -16.51 3.01 10.11
C SER A 672 -15.53 1.85 9.91
N THR A 673 -14.31 1.95 10.43
CA THR A 673 -13.22 0.97 10.30
C THR A 673 -12.85 0.27 11.62
N PHE A 674 -13.46 0.68 12.74
CA PHE A 674 -13.28 0.08 14.06
C PHE A 674 -14.62 -0.30 14.67
N LYS A 675 -14.71 -1.54 15.16
CA LYS A 675 -15.84 -2.03 15.94
C LYS A 675 -15.62 -1.75 17.41
N LYS A 676 -16.70 -1.46 18.12
CA LYS A 676 -16.68 -1.32 19.58
C LYS A 676 -17.15 -2.61 20.24
N TYR A 677 -16.27 -3.24 21.00
CA TYR A 677 -16.61 -4.31 21.91
C TYR A 677 -17.05 -3.74 23.26
N THR A 678 -18.11 -4.29 23.83
CA THR A 678 -18.55 -4.02 25.20
C THR A 678 -18.61 -5.34 25.95
N ASN A 679 -17.94 -5.43 27.10
CA ASN A 679 -17.94 -6.64 27.90
C ASN A 679 -19.34 -6.96 28.43
N ASN A 680 -19.76 -8.22 28.31
CA ASN A 680 -21.15 -8.61 28.60
C ASN A 680 -21.48 -8.72 30.09
N ASP A 681 -20.49 -9.04 30.93
CA ASP A 681 -20.81 -9.55 32.26
C ASP A 681 -21.41 -8.47 33.16
N PHE A 682 -20.98 -7.21 33.04
CA PHE A 682 -21.66 -6.07 33.66
C PHE A 682 -21.45 -4.76 32.89
N LYS A 683 -21.05 -4.85 31.61
CA LYS A 683 -20.48 -3.73 30.86
C LYS A 683 -19.35 -3.07 31.66
N LYS A 684 -18.37 -3.83 32.11
CA LYS A 684 -17.30 -3.25 32.93
C LYS A 684 -16.29 -2.44 32.13
N PHE A 685 -16.17 -2.77 30.84
CA PHE A 685 -15.31 -2.04 29.93
C PHE A 685 -15.85 -2.05 28.51
N THR A 686 -15.35 -1.12 27.72
CA THR A 686 -15.45 -1.13 26.26
C THR A 686 -14.07 -0.98 25.65
N ILE A 687 -13.86 -1.54 24.46
CA ILE A 687 -12.62 -1.41 23.70
C ILE A 687 -12.96 -1.37 22.23
N GLU A 688 -12.30 -0.53 21.47
CA GLU A 688 -12.44 -0.47 20.01
C GLU A 688 -11.34 -1.29 19.36
N TYR A 689 -11.72 -2.11 18.38
CA TYR A 689 -10.85 -3.06 17.68
C TYR A 689 -11.07 -2.94 16.16
N PRO A 690 -10.03 -3.19 15.33
CA PRO A 690 -10.13 -3.06 13.88
C PRO A 690 -11.24 -3.94 13.26
N ASP A 691 -11.81 -3.49 12.15
CA ASP A 691 -12.90 -4.18 11.45
C ASP A 691 -12.52 -5.57 10.90
N ASP A 692 -11.27 -5.72 10.51
CA ASP A 692 -10.63 -6.94 10.06
C ASP A 692 -10.24 -7.85 11.23
N TRP A 693 -10.21 -7.37 12.48
CA TRP A 693 -9.93 -8.23 13.64
C TRP A 693 -11.20 -8.90 14.15
N VAL A 694 -11.05 -10.12 14.64
CA VAL A 694 -12.16 -10.95 15.11
C VAL A 694 -12.04 -11.25 16.58
N LEU A 695 -13.17 -11.19 17.30
CA LEU A 695 -13.24 -11.67 18.67
C LEU A 695 -12.95 -13.18 18.67
N ALA A 696 -11.91 -13.58 19.42
CA ALA A 696 -11.39 -14.93 19.45
C ALA A 696 -11.40 -15.48 20.89
N GLU A 697 -11.12 -16.77 21.04
CA GLU A 697 -10.85 -17.36 22.35
C GLU A 697 -9.37 -17.15 22.71
N GLY A 698 -9.13 -16.59 23.89
CA GLY A 698 -7.79 -16.43 24.46
C GLY A 698 -7.60 -17.28 25.71
N HIS A 699 -6.73 -16.82 26.61
CA HIS A 699 -6.51 -17.49 27.89
C HIS A 699 -7.84 -17.69 28.67
N PRO A 700 -8.02 -18.77 29.44
CA PRO A 700 -9.27 -19.03 30.19
C PRO A 700 -9.70 -17.88 31.11
N ASP A 701 -8.73 -17.12 31.62
CA ASP A 701 -8.97 -15.95 32.48
C ASP A 701 -9.08 -14.62 31.71
N SER A 702 -8.96 -14.64 30.37
CA SER A 702 -9.14 -13.44 29.55
C SER A 702 -10.63 -13.08 29.45
N LEU A 703 -10.93 -11.79 29.63
CA LEU A 703 -12.26 -11.21 29.59
C LEU A 703 -12.69 -10.76 28.18
N ALA A 704 -11.71 -10.56 27.29
CA ALA A 704 -11.91 -10.38 25.85
C ALA A 704 -10.61 -10.72 25.13
N THR A 705 -10.72 -11.30 23.94
CA THR A 705 -9.58 -11.60 23.07
C THR A 705 -9.91 -11.27 21.62
N PHE A 706 -8.96 -10.71 20.89
CA PHE A 706 -9.10 -10.37 19.48
C PHE A 706 -7.88 -10.90 18.71
N ASN A 707 -8.13 -11.56 17.58
CA ASN A 707 -7.09 -12.00 16.67
C ASN A 707 -7.23 -11.26 15.34
N ASP A 708 -6.10 -11.01 14.71
CA ASP A 708 -6.10 -10.58 13.32
C ASP A 708 -6.61 -11.72 12.42
N ARG A 709 -7.54 -11.39 11.53
CA ARG A 709 -8.18 -12.31 10.57
C ARG A 709 -7.29 -12.62 9.37
N ASP A 710 -6.41 -11.70 9.00
CA ASP A 710 -5.52 -11.86 7.86
C ASP A 710 -4.22 -12.57 8.29
N ASP A 711 -3.68 -12.22 9.46
CA ASP A 711 -2.54 -12.87 10.10
C ASP A 711 -2.85 -13.32 11.54
N TRP A 712 -3.44 -14.52 11.66
CA TRP A 712 -3.81 -15.22 12.91
C TRP A 712 -2.66 -15.44 13.95
N ARG A 713 -1.48 -14.88 13.69
CA ARG A 713 -0.27 -14.92 14.51
C ARG A 713 -0.13 -13.74 15.47
N THR A 714 -1.08 -12.81 15.42
CA THR A 714 -1.22 -11.73 16.40
C THR A 714 -2.50 -11.93 17.19
N ASN A 715 -2.38 -11.88 18.52
CA ASN A 715 -3.52 -11.86 19.43
C ASN A 715 -3.44 -10.65 20.37
N PHE A 716 -4.59 -10.24 20.86
CA PHE A 716 -4.77 -9.19 21.85
C PHE A 716 -5.75 -9.67 22.92
N GLN A 717 -5.46 -9.48 24.19
CA GLN A 717 -6.22 -10.03 25.31
C GLN A 717 -6.41 -9.00 26.42
N VAL A 718 -7.51 -9.11 27.15
CA VAL A 718 -7.86 -8.25 28.30
C VAL A 718 -8.09 -9.10 29.52
N PHE A 719 -7.54 -8.72 30.67
CA PHE A 719 -7.61 -9.41 31.96
C PHE A 719 -8.03 -8.46 33.08
N TRP A 720 -8.54 -9.03 34.18
CA TRP A 720 -8.85 -8.30 35.41
C TRP A 720 -8.22 -9.00 36.62
N TYR A 721 -7.42 -8.27 37.38
CA TYR A 721 -6.80 -8.73 38.62
C TYR A 721 -7.45 -8.08 39.84
N ASN A 722 -8.07 -8.91 40.66
CA ASN A 722 -8.74 -8.46 41.87
C ASN A 722 -7.71 -8.13 42.98
N GLY A 723 -7.80 -6.94 43.56
CA GLY A 723 -6.99 -6.53 44.72
C GLY A 723 -5.61 -5.95 44.40
N ASP A 724 -5.18 -5.92 43.14
CA ASP A 724 -3.96 -5.21 42.72
C ASP A 724 -4.29 -3.74 42.42
N THR A 725 -4.04 -2.84 43.36
CA THR A 725 -4.39 -1.41 43.23
C THR A 725 -3.16 -0.53 43.23
N LEU A 726 -3.25 0.71 42.72
CA LEU A 726 -2.07 1.56 42.57
C LEU A 726 -1.30 1.81 43.90
N ASP A 727 -1.97 1.77 45.06
CA ASP A 727 -1.35 1.73 46.41
C ASP A 727 -0.14 2.66 46.64
N ASN A 728 -0.23 3.92 46.20
CA ASN A 728 0.84 4.94 46.26
C ASN A 728 2.16 4.54 45.55
N ARG A 729 2.14 3.53 44.67
CA ARG A 729 3.30 3.16 43.84
C ARG A 729 3.59 4.29 42.85
N SER A 730 4.87 4.68 42.77
CA SER A 730 5.32 5.58 41.70
C SER A 730 5.30 4.87 40.36
N ASP A 731 5.14 5.60 39.26
CA ASP A 731 5.13 5.07 37.89
C ASP A 731 6.31 4.14 37.59
N LYS A 732 7.49 4.49 38.12
CA LYS A 732 8.72 3.70 37.98
C LYS A 732 8.62 2.33 38.65
N ILE A 733 7.99 2.26 39.83
CA ILE A 733 7.83 1.00 40.57
C ILE A 733 6.82 0.11 39.83
N VAL A 734 5.73 0.69 39.33
CA VAL A 734 4.72 -0.04 38.54
C VAL A 734 5.36 -0.70 37.30
N LEU A 735 6.10 0.06 36.49
CA LEU A 735 6.74 -0.46 35.28
C LEU A 735 7.84 -1.50 35.59
N GLN A 736 8.52 -1.38 36.73
CA GLN A 736 9.51 -2.35 37.21
C GLN A 736 8.84 -3.66 37.66
N ASP A 737 7.73 -3.57 38.38
CA ASP A 737 6.96 -4.73 38.84
C ASP A 737 6.35 -5.48 37.65
N MET A 738 5.80 -4.77 36.66
CA MET A 738 5.32 -5.36 35.39
C MET A 738 6.43 -6.15 34.69
N ALA A 739 7.58 -5.52 34.46
CA ALA A 739 8.72 -6.18 33.81
C ALA A 739 9.25 -7.40 34.59
N PHE A 740 9.20 -7.35 35.92
CA PHE A 740 9.62 -8.46 36.79
C PHE A 740 8.61 -9.62 36.76
N ASN A 741 7.31 -9.33 36.83
CA ASN A 741 6.24 -10.32 36.78
C ASN A 741 6.20 -11.05 35.43
N HIS A 742 6.38 -10.34 34.32
CA HIS A 742 6.40 -10.94 32.98
C HIS A 742 7.60 -11.86 32.76
N ARG A 743 8.76 -11.46 33.29
CA ARG A 743 9.94 -12.33 33.33
C ARG A 743 9.66 -13.62 34.12
N ASN A 744 9.09 -13.50 35.32
CA ASN A 744 8.76 -14.66 36.14
C ASN A 744 7.70 -15.55 35.48
N TRP A 745 6.72 -14.97 34.78
CA TRP A 745 5.74 -15.75 34.02
C TRP A 745 6.38 -16.55 32.88
N CYS A 746 7.28 -15.94 32.10
CA CYS A 746 8.08 -16.66 31.11
C CYS A 746 8.90 -17.80 31.77
N ASP A 747 9.51 -17.56 32.92
CA ASP A 747 10.25 -18.59 33.66
C ASP A 747 9.32 -19.72 34.18
N ASP A 748 8.14 -19.39 34.72
CA ASP A 748 7.17 -20.35 35.29
C ASP A 748 6.47 -21.22 34.22
N GLN A 749 6.19 -20.66 33.04
CA GLN A 749 5.67 -21.41 31.89
C GLN A 749 6.59 -22.59 31.52
N THR A 750 7.90 -22.47 31.77
CA THR A 750 8.91 -23.51 31.53
C THR A 750 8.85 -24.66 32.55
N PHE A 751 8.26 -24.47 33.74
CA PHE A 751 8.29 -25.46 34.83
C PHE A 751 6.89 -25.94 35.30
N ALA A 752 5.81 -25.20 35.05
CA ALA A 752 4.51 -25.44 35.71
C ALA A 752 3.49 -26.23 34.88
N VAL A 753 3.51 -26.17 33.54
CA VAL A 753 2.41 -26.74 32.72
C VAL A 753 2.88 -27.79 31.72
N GLY A 754 4.19 -27.91 31.48
CA GLY A 754 4.74 -28.98 30.66
C GLY A 754 4.42 -28.89 29.16
N ASP A 755 3.70 -27.88 28.68
CA ASP A 755 3.25 -27.77 27.30
C ASP A 755 3.93 -26.66 26.49
N ARG A 756 4.65 -25.74 27.16
CA ARG A 756 5.39 -24.60 26.57
C ARG A 756 6.69 -24.34 27.35
N LYS A 757 7.71 -23.80 26.68
CA LYS A 757 9.01 -23.39 27.24
C LYS A 757 9.37 -22.02 26.70
N CYS A 758 9.72 -21.10 27.58
CA CYS A 758 10.06 -19.72 27.24
C CYS A 758 11.54 -19.43 27.51
N SER A 759 12.21 -18.71 26.61
CA SER A 759 13.62 -18.31 26.74
C SER A 759 13.88 -16.89 26.20
N ASP A 760 15.08 -16.35 26.42
CA ASP A 760 15.58 -15.09 25.83
C ASP A 760 14.76 -13.82 26.13
N PHE A 761 14.04 -13.80 27.25
CA PHE A 761 13.20 -12.68 27.67
C PHE A 761 13.98 -11.36 27.85
N LYS A 762 13.50 -10.29 27.22
CA LYS A 762 14.04 -8.92 27.32
C LYS A 762 12.93 -7.88 27.26
N ILE A 763 13.04 -6.88 28.12
CA ILE A 763 12.29 -5.62 28.00
C ILE A 763 12.94 -4.78 26.91
N VAL A 764 12.13 -4.32 25.97
CA VAL A 764 12.53 -3.49 24.83
C VAL A 764 12.32 -2.02 25.15
N ASP A 765 11.15 -1.66 25.69
CA ASP A 765 10.79 -0.27 26.02
C ASP A 765 9.70 -0.20 27.10
N THR A 766 9.55 0.96 27.74
CA THR A 766 8.52 1.25 28.75
C THR A 766 8.05 2.69 28.67
N TYR A 767 6.74 2.93 28.72
CA TYR A 767 6.19 4.29 28.67
C TYR A 767 4.81 4.38 29.35
N THR A 768 4.30 5.60 29.54
CA THR A 768 3.00 5.88 30.15
C THR A 768 2.15 6.75 29.22
N MET A 769 0.86 6.45 29.10
CA MET A 769 -0.08 7.24 28.32
C MET A 769 -1.46 7.30 28.99
N LYS A 770 -2.46 7.87 28.31
CA LYS A 770 -3.85 7.89 28.77
C LYS A 770 -4.76 7.18 27.79
N THR A 771 -5.79 6.51 28.31
CA THR A 771 -6.89 5.94 27.55
C THR A 771 -7.87 7.01 27.05
N ASN A 772 -8.82 6.63 26.19
CA ASN A 772 -9.86 7.53 25.64
C ASN A 772 -10.77 8.15 26.71
N ASP A 773 -10.97 7.47 27.84
CA ASP A 773 -11.68 7.99 29.03
C ASP A 773 -10.75 8.72 30.02
N ASN A 774 -9.53 9.09 29.58
CA ASN A 774 -8.54 9.88 30.31
C ASN A 774 -8.00 9.19 31.59
N VAL A 775 -8.01 7.85 31.61
CA VAL A 775 -7.42 7.03 32.67
C VAL A 775 -5.94 6.78 32.36
N LYS A 776 -5.09 6.76 33.40
CA LYS A 776 -3.64 6.57 33.26
C LYS A 776 -3.30 5.10 33.00
N LEU A 777 -2.46 4.87 31.99
CA LEU A 777 -2.09 3.55 31.48
C LEU A 777 -0.56 3.39 31.46
N TYR A 778 -0.06 2.26 31.95
CA TYR A 778 1.36 1.90 32.05
C TYR A 778 1.69 0.79 31.06
N ILE A 779 2.73 0.93 30.24
CA ILE A 779 2.99 -0.01 29.14
C ILE A 779 4.43 -0.50 29.15
N VAL A 780 4.60 -1.80 28.92
CA VAL A 780 5.88 -2.49 28.76
C VAL A 780 5.87 -3.23 27.42
N LYS A 781 6.92 -3.02 26.62
CA LYS A 781 7.19 -3.78 25.40
C LYS A 781 8.29 -4.79 25.65
N GLU A 782 8.09 -6.03 25.22
CA GLU A 782 9.00 -7.14 25.50
C GLU A 782 9.20 -8.06 24.30
N ARG A 783 10.30 -8.84 24.34
CA ARG A 783 10.57 -9.93 23.41
C ARG A 783 11.05 -11.17 24.16
N TYR A 784 10.68 -12.34 23.67
CA TYR A 784 11.13 -13.65 24.18
C TYR A 784 10.98 -14.71 23.08
N THR A 785 11.37 -15.94 23.37
CA THR A 785 11.29 -17.09 22.46
C THR A 785 10.42 -18.17 23.11
N LEU A 786 9.51 -18.77 22.35
CA LEU A 786 8.64 -19.87 22.79
C LEU A 786 8.90 -21.17 22.01
N GLU A 787 8.88 -22.28 22.74
CA GLU A 787 8.90 -23.66 22.23
C GLU A 787 7.70 -24.41 22.84
N TRP A 788 6.92 -25.12 22.03
CA TRP A 788 5.74 -25.86 22.47
C TRP A 788 6.00 -27.37 22.41
N LYS A 789 5.40 -28.14 23.32
CA LYS A 789 5.58 -29.59 23.39
C LYS A 789 4.71 -30.37 22.40
N ASP A 790 3.45 -29.97 22.22
CA ASP A 790 2.47 -30.71 21.41
C ASP A 790 2.07 -29.98 20.10
N TYR A 791 2.43 -28.70 19.99
CA TYR A 791 2.11 -27.84 18.85
C TYR A 791 3.41 -27.30 18.24
N LEU A 792 3.95 -27.95 17.19
CA LEU A 792 5.30 -27.70 16.62
C LEU A 792 6.48 -28.09 17.55
N PRO A 793 6.57 -29.36 17.97
CA PRO A 793 7.65 -29.85 18.84
C PRO A 793 9.05 -29.57 18.27
N GLY A 794 9.92 -29.00 19.10
CA GLY A 794 11.34 -28.76 18.78
C GLY A 794 11.62 -27.52 17.91
N LYS A 795 10.64 -26.63 17.71
CA LYS A 795 10.83 -25.34 17.03
C LYS A 795 10.79 -24.17 18.03
N GLU A 796 11.85 -23.37 18.03
CA GLU A 796 11.95 -22.10 18.79
C GLU A 796 11.36 -20.95 17.98
N ASN A 797 10.50 -20.12 18.60
CA ASN A 797 9.75 -19.07 17.93
C ASN A 797 9.89 -17.73 18.66
N SER A 798 10.47 -16.73 17.99
CA SER A 798 10.57 -15.38 18.57
C SER A 798 9.18 -14.76 18.71
N MET A 799 8.94 -14.04 19.79
CA MET A 799 7.73 -13.31 20.12
C MET A 799 8.06 -11.85 20.41
N ILE A 800 7.15 -10.95 20.03
CA ILE A 800 7.11 -9.56 20.49
C ILE A 800 5.77 -9.36 21.17
N ALA A 801 5.78 -8.83 22.40
CA ALA A 801 4.57 -8.57 23.15
C ALA A 801 4.52 -7.14 23.68
N LEU A 802 3.31 -6.65 23.88
CA LEU A 802 3.02 -5.34 24.44
C LEU A 802 1.97 -5.51 25.53
N THR A 803 2.26 -5.01 26.73
CA THR A 803 1.37 -5.14 27.88
C THR A 803 1.10 -3.80 28.53
N GLY A 804 -0.18 -3.46 28.67
CA GLY A 804 -0.69 -2.26 29.31
C GLY A 804 -1.46 -2.58 30.60
N ILE A 805 -1.28 -1.79 31.67
CA ILE A 805 -2.08 -1.88 32.91
C ILE A 805 -2.77 -0.56 33.25
N VAL A 806 -4.04 -0.66 33.64
CA VAL A 806 -4.87 0.41 34.20
C VAL A 806 -5.29 0.04 35.62
N PHE A 807 -5.21 0.97 36.58
CA PHE A 807 -5.60 0.73 37.96
C PHE A 807 -6.96 1.32 38.32
N GLU A 808 -7.78 0.53 39.01
CA GLU A 808 -9.01 0.94 39.69
C GLU A 808 -8.86 0.87 41.22
N LYS A 809 -9.92 1.26 41.94
CA LYS A 809 -9.94 1.29 43.42
C LYS A 809 -9.84 -0.09 44.07
N ASN A 810 -10.21 -1.16 43.36
CA ASN A 810 -10.31 -2.53 43.88
C ASN A 810 -9.60 -3.59 43.02
N GLY A 811 -8.82 -3.18 42.03
CA GLY A 811 -8.07 -4.08 41.15
C GLY A 811 -7.45 -3.35 39.98
N SER A 812 -6.89 -4.12 39.05
CA SER A 812 -6.23 -3.61 37.84
C SER A 812 -6.71 -4.37 36.60
N TRP A 813 -6.79 -3.65 35.48
CA TRP A 813 -7.02 -4.20 34.16
C TRP A 813 -5.68 -4.34 33.46
N GLU A 814 -5.42 -5.52 32.91
CA GLU A 814 -4.25 -5.77 32.09
C GLU A 814 -4.67 -6.07 30.66
N ILE A 815 -3.94 -5.51 29.71
CA ILE A 815 -4.25 -5.54 28.30
C ILE A 815 -2.97 -5.98 27.60
N THR A 816 -2.97 -7.15 26.98
CA THR A 816 -1.77 -7.75 26.41
C THR A 816 -1.93 -8.00 24.92
N SER A 817 -0.84 -7.96 24.17
CA SER A 817 -0.79 -8.47 22.81
C SER A 817 0.43 -9.34 22.63
N GLU A 818 0.30 -10.46 21.94
CA GLU A 818 1.41 -11.31 21.51
C GLU A 818 1.41 -11.46 19.99
N SER A 819 2.53 -11.10 19.36
CA SER A 819 2.75 -11.30 17.92
C SER A 819 3.97 -12.18 17.67
N PHE A 820 3.83 -13.11 16.73
CA PHE A 820 4.94 -13.94 16.27
C PHE A 820 6.00 -13.08 15.58
N GLY A 821 7.25 -13.19 16.00
CA GLY A 821 8.33 -12.30 15.57
C GLY A 821 8.52 -12.26 14.05
N PHE A 822 8.24 -13.34 13.32
CA PHE A 822 8.29 -13.40 11.86
C PHE A 822 7.26 -14.37 11.24
N PHE A 823 6.65 -13.98 10.12
CA PHE A 823 5.86 -14.85 9.23
C PHE A 823 6.26 -14.61 7.78
N ARG A 824 6.56 -15.69 7.03
CA ARG A 824 7.04 -15.62 5.64
C ARG A 824 8.19 -14.61 5.42
N GLY A 825 9.08 -14.45 6.40
CA GLY A 825 10.22 -13.53 6.33
C GLY A 825 9.94 -12.07 6.72
N LYS A 826 8.70 -11.70 7.07
CA LYS A 826 8.34 -10.34 7.51
C LYS A 826 8.06 -10.28 9.03
N PRO A 827 8.37 -9.16 9.73
CA PRO A 827 8.05 -9.02 11.15
C PRO A 827 6.54 -8.76 11.36
N VAL A 828 5.82 -9.67 12.00
CA VAL A 828 4.35 -9.58 12.16
C VAL A 828 3.96 -8.38 13.02
N PHE A 829 4.61 -8.19 14.17
CA PHE A 829 4.29 -7.08 15.09
C PHE A 829 4.39 -5.69 14.43
N ALA A 830 5.31 -5.50 13.49
CA ALA A 830 5.51 -4.21 12.83
C ALA A 830 4.36 -3.85 11.87
N ASN A 831 3.62 -4.85 11.39
CA ASN A 831 2.47 -4.64 10.51
C ASN A 831 1.20 -4.26 11.26
N HIS A 832 1.17 -4.47 12.58
CA HIS A 832 -0.04 -4.30 13.40
C HIS A 832 0.17 -3.39 14.61
N SER A 833 1.32 -2.72 14.70
CA SER A 833 1.69 -1.99 15.91
C SER A 833 0.76 -0.80 16.19
N ASP A 834 0.21 -0.17 15.15
CA ASP A 834 -0.65 1.00 15.31
C ASP A 834 -2.06 0.59 15.76
N GLU A 835 -2.58 -0.52 15.23
CA GLU A 835 -3.84 -1.15 15.59
C GLU A 835 -3.80 -1.66 17.04
N ILE A 836 -2.74 -2.40 17.40
CA ILE A 836 -2.52 -2.86 18.79
C ILE A 836 -2.48 -1.64 19.72
N MET A 837 -1.70 -0.61 19.38
CA MET A 837 -1.60 0.59 20.19
C MET A 837 -2.93 1.35 20.32
N TYR A 838 -3.73 1.38 19.26
CA TYR A 838 -5.07 1.97 19.27
C TYR A 838 -6.01 1.22 20.20
N MET A 839 -6.01 -0.12 20.14
CA MET A 839 -6.82 -0.97 21.01
C MET A 839 -6.49 -0.77 22.50
N ILE A 840 -5.20 -0.70 22.87
CA ILE A 840 -4.83 -0.42 24.28
C ILE A 840 -5.31 0.98 24.70
N LYS A 841 -5.27 1.99 23.82
CA LYS A 841 -5.78 3.35 24.10
C LYS A 841 -7.30 3.42 24.22
N SER A 842 -8.02 2.66 23.40
CA SER A 842 -9.49 2.72 23.31
C SER A 842 -10.22 2.05 24.47
N PHE A 843 -9.49 1.32 25.33
CA PHE A 843 -10.01 0.71 26.54
C PHE A 843 -10.63 1.76 27.47
N SER A 844 -11.89 1.54 27.87
CA SER A 844 -12.69 2.47 28.68
C SER A 844 -13.48 1.72 29.74
N LEU A 845 -13.55 2.26 30.95
CA LEU A 845 -14.19 1.64 32.12
C LEU A 845 -15.64 2.12 32.37
N ASP A 846 -16.13 3.09 31.59
CA ASP A 846 -17.52 3.53 31.67
C ASP A 846 -18.35 2.96 30.50
N PRO A 847 -19.23 1.98 30.75
CA PRO A 847 -20.07 1.39 29.70
C PRO A 847 -21.25 2.22 29.23
N THR A 848 -21.56 3.28 29.97
CA THR A 848 -22.69 4.18 29.73
C THR A 848 -22.24 5.52 29.16
N THR A 849 -20.94 5.71 28.95
CA THR A 849 -20.42 6.73 28.05
C THR A 849 -20.70 6.36 26.58
N THR A 850 -21.98 6.43 26.20
CA THR A 850 -22.26 7.37 25.11
C THR A 850 -22.38 8.70 25.82
N SER A 851 -21.50 9.65 25.53
CA SER A 851 -21.58 11.01 26.07
C SER A 851 -23.00 11.54 25.86
N THR A 852 -23.83 11.54 26.91
CA THR A 852 -25.21 12.04 26.87
C THR A 852 -25.52 12.88 28.12
N PRO A 853 -26.47 13.84 27.98
CA PRO A 853 -26.37 15.17 28.53
C PRO A 853 -27.28 15.35 29.76
N THR A 854 -26.98 16.35 30.60
CA THR A 854 -27.86 16.79 31.71
C THR A 854 -28.18 18.29 31.55
N PRO A 855 -29.40 18.75 31.89
CA PRO A 855 -30.11 19.73 31.07
C PRO A 855 -30.38 21.08 31.75
N THR A 856 -30.76 22.08 30.91
CA THR A 856 -31.60 23.27 31.23
C THR A 856 -30.86 24.42 31.98
N PRO A 857 -30.97 25.71 31.58
CA PRO A 857 -32.23 26.36 31.22
C PRO A 857 -32.33 27.18 29.93
N THR A 858 -33.58 27.19 29.51
CA THR A 858 -34.35 27.92 28.48
C THR A 858 -34.28 29.46 28.65
N PRO A 859 -34.93 30.25 27.78
CA PRO A 859 -34.42 30.80 26.51
C PRO A 859 -34.35 32.34 26.55
N THR A 860 -33.61 33.00 25.65
CA THR A 860 -33.97 34.31 25.06
C THR A 860 -33.15 34.49 23.76
N PRO A 861 -33.72 35.10 22.70
CA PRO A 861 -33.42 34.74 21.32
C PRO A 861 -32.40 35.66 20.60
N THR A 862 -32.02 35.19 19.41
CA THR A 862 -31.46 35.92 18.23
C THR A 862 -29.92 36.05 18.17
N PRO A 863 -29.23 35.94 17.00
CA PRO A 863 -29.65 35.76 15.59
C PRO A 863 -29.04 34.56 14.82
N THR A 864 -29.59 34.33 13.62
CA THR A 864 -29.19 33.59 12.39
C THR A 864 -27.72 33.11 12.23
N PRO A 865 -27.48 31.94 11.60
CA PRO A 865 -26.29 31.11 11.81
C PRO A 865 -25.08 31.53 10.98
N THR A 866 -23.88 31.27 11.54
CA THR A 866 -22.61 31.32 10.80
C THR A 866 -21.74 30.11 11.18
N SER A 867 -21.43 29.28 10.16
CA SER A 867 -20.37 28.25 10.04
C SER A 867 -20.36 26.99 10.94
N ALA A 868 -20.07 25.84 10.32
CA ALA A 868 -19.79 24.54 10.91
C ALA A 868 -18.29 24.41 11.20
N ASP A 869 -17.91 23.98 12.40
CA ASP A 869 -16.51 23.96 12.83
C ASP A 869 -15.86 22.60 12.50
N GLY A 870 -15.02 22.56 11.47
CA GLY A 870 -14.15 21.43 11.12
C GLY A 870 -14.38 20.76 9.75
N LEU A 871 -15.57 20.87 9.15
CA LEU A 871 -15.87 20.18 7.88
C LEU A 871 -15.45 20.99 6.65
N ILE A 872 -14.63 20.37 5.81
CA ILE A 872 -14.19 20.85 4.51
C ILE A 872 -14.73 19.90 3.43
N THR A 873 -15.57 20.40 2.53
CA THR A 873 -16.11 19.62 1.42
C THR A 873 -15.31 19.88 0.15
N ILE A 874 -14.86 18.80 -0.50
CA ILE A 874 -14.35 18.80 -1.86
C ILE A 874 -15.56 18.63 -2.78
N LYS A 875 -15.99 19.74 -3.41
CA LYS A 875 -17.23 19.77 -4.19
C LYS A 875 -17.06 19.10 -5.55
N SER A 876 -18.14 18.57 -6.11
CA SER A 876 -18.16 18.13 -7.51
C SER A 876 -17.60 19.20 -8.45
N GLY A 877 -16.65 18.82 -9.30
CA GLY A 877 -15.90 19.72 -10.18
C GLY A 877 -14.66 20.36 -9.56
N SER A 878 -14.25 19.96 -8.36
CA SER A 878 -12.99 20.44 -7.73
C SER A 878 -11.74 19.95 -8.47
N SER A 879 -11.86 18.86 -9.23
CA SER A 879 -10.87 18.41 -10.23
C SER A 879 -10.73 19.35 -11.44
N SER A 880 -11.44 20.47 -11.47
CA SER A 880 -11.24 21.54 -12.45
C SER A 880 -10.76 22.83 -11.78
N PRO A 881 -9.74 23.54 -12.29
CA PRO A 881 -9.26 24.80 -11.69
C PRO A 881 -10.31 25.92 -11.61
N GLN A 882 -11.46 25.77 -12.26
CA GLN A 882 -12.58 26.69 -12.17
C GLN A 882 -13.21 26.76 -10.78
N CYS A 883 -12.94 25.78 -9.90
CA CYS A 883 -13.41 25.79 -8.51
C CYS A 883 -12.70 26.85 -7.63
N LYS A 884 -11.58 27.43 -8.07
CA LYS A 884 -10.78 28.39 -7.27
C LYS A 884 -11.62 29.63 -6.87
N PRO A 885 -11.55 30.09 -5.61
CA PRO A 885 -10.70 29.59 -4.51
C PRO A 885 -11.38 28.52 -3.62
N ASN A 886 -12.60 28.09 -3.94
CA ASN A 886 -13.47 27.29 -3.06
C ASN A 886 -13.52 25.79 -3.42
N CYS A 887 -12.41 25.26 -3.95
CA CYS A 887 -12.28 23.84 -4.26
C CYS A 887 -12.42 22.98 -3.00
N PHE A 888 -11.79 23.45 -1.92
CA PHE A 888 -12.14 23.09 -0.56
C PHE A 888 -13.17 24.10 -0.05
N THR A 889 -14.32 23.63 0.45
CA THR A 889 -15.35 24.51 1.02
C THR A 889 -15.62 24.17 2.48
N PRO A 890 -15.34 25.06 3.44
CA PRO A 890 -14.66 26.34 3.24
C PRO A 890 -13.18 26.13 2.86
N ASN A 891 -12.59 27.12 2.19
CA ASN A 891 -11.17 27.10 1.81
C ASN A 891 -10.27 27.63 2.93
N THR A 892 -10.84 28.29 3.93
CA THR A 892 -10.17 28.60 5.19
C THR A 892 -11.10 28.26 6.34
N ILE A 893 -10.61 27.51 7.32
CA ILE A 893 -11.37 27.12 8.50
C ILE A 893 -10.56 27.44 9.76
N THR A 894 -11.23 27.85 10.82
CA THR A 894 -10.60 28.11 12.12
C THR A 894 -11.16 27.13 13.14
N ILE A 895 -10.28 26.49 13.92
CA ILE A 895 -10.62 25.54 14.99
C ILE A 895 -9.76 25.81 16.23
N SER A 896 -10.12 25.25 17.39
CA SER A 896 -9.27 25.27 18.58
C SER A 896 -8.27 24.11 18.57
N THR A 897 -7.17 24.22 19.32
CA THR A 897 -6.20 23.13 19.54
C THR A 897 -6.91 21.86 20.00
N GLY A 898 -6.67 20.75 19.30
CA GLY A 898 -7.35 19.47 19.50
C GLY A 898 -8.69 19.33 18.77
N GLY A 899 -9.05 20.29 17.91
CA GLY A 899 -10.20 20.19 17.01
C GLY A 899 -9.93 19.25 15.83
N GLU A 900 -10.95 18.49 15.43
CA GLU A 900 -10.91 17.58 14.29
C GLU A 900 -11.30 18.34 13.00
N ILE A 901 -10.51 18.15 11.95
CA ILE A 901 -10.82 18.61 10.59
C ILE A 901 -11.19 17.41 9.74
N VAL A 902 -12.28 17.51 8.99
CA VAL A 902 -12.78 16.43 8.12
C VAL A 902 -12.84 16.93 6.68
N TRP A 903 -12.19 16.22 5.76
CA TRP A 903 -12.34 16.41 4.33
C TRP A 903 -13.27 15.37 3.74
N ARG A 904 -14.33 15.82 3.08
CA ARG A 904 -15.30 14.95 2.41
C ARG A 904 -15.22 15.09 0.90
N ASN A 905 -14.97 13.99 0.19
CA ASN A 905 -14.96 13.99 -1.25
C ASN A 905 -16.35 13.73 -1.85
N THR A 906 -16.97 14.77 -2.38
CA THR A 906 -18.23 14.68 -3.15
C THR A 906 -17.99 14.85 -4.66
N ASP A 907 -16.73 14.92 -5.08
CA ASP A 907 -16.35 14.92 -6.49
C ASP A 907 -16.14 13.49 -6.98
N ASN A 908 -16.49 13.23 -8.23
CA ASN A 908 -16.31 11.91 -8.85
C ASN A 908 -14.84 11.60 -9.17
N ALA A 909 -13.95 12.58 -8.97
CA ALA A 909 -12.51 12.47 -9.14
C ALA A 909 -11.83 12.16 -7.79
N LEU A 910 -10.66 11.53 -7.88
CA LEU A 910 -9.81 11.25 -6.72
C LEU A 910 -9.20 12.55 -6.20
N HIS A 911 -9.20 12.73 -4.88
CA HIS A 911 -8.64 13.92 -4.25
C HIS A 911 -7.79 13.56 -3.05
N THR A 912 -7.02 14.53 -2.57
CA THR A 912 -6.21 14.40 -1.36
C THR A 912 -6.34 15.71 -0.58
N ALA A 913 -6.06 15.67 0.72
CA ALA A 913 -5.90 16.81 1.61
C ALA A 913 -4.59 16.61 2.37
N VAL A 914 -3.57 17.34 1.94
CA VAL A 914 -2.19 17.17 2.40
C VAL A 914 -1.67 18.50 2.90
N SER A 915 -1.20 18.54 4.13
CA SER A 915 -0.66 19.74 4.77
C SER A 915 0.57 20.22 4.01
N GLY A 916 0.72 21.54 3.88
CA GLY A 916 1.72 22.19 3.06
C GLY A 916 1.09 23.04 1.97
N THR A 917 1.87 23.37 0.94
CA THR A 917 1.38 24.16 -0.19
C THR A 917 1.77 23.48 -1.49
N PRO A 918 1.09 23.75 -2.61
CA PRO A 918 1.49 23.22 -3.91
C PRO A 918 2.92 23.60 -4.31
N SER A 919 3.41 24.77 -3.84
CA SER A 919 4.76 25.25 -4.12
C SER A 919 5.83 24.59 -3.25
N ASP A 920 5.54 24.37 -1.96
CA ASP A 920 6.51 23.85 -0.98
C ASP A 920 6.40 22.33 -0.80
N GLY A 921 5.33 21.73 -1.33
CA GLY A 921 5.00 20.31 -1.18
C GLY A 921 4.38 20.01 0.18
N PRO A 922 4.16 18.72 0.47
CA PRO A 922 3.70 18.27 1.78
C PRO A 922 4.69 18.67 2.88
N ASP A 923 4.22 19.34 3.93
CA ASP A 923 5.06 19.69 5.09
C ASP A 923 5.09 18.60 6.17
N GLY A 924 4.28 17.55 5.98
CA GLY A 924 4.26 16.33 6.79
C GLY A 924 3.44 16.42 8.08
N VAL A 925 2.69 17.50 8.28
CA VAL A 925 1.75 17.62 9.42
C VAL A 925 0.57 16.65 9.28
N PHE A 926 0.02 16.47 8.08
CA PHE A 926 -1.00 15.46 7.77
C PHE A 926 -1.05 15.15 6.25
N ASP A 927 -1.41 13.91 5.89
CA ASP A 927 -1.61 13.46 4.51
C ASP A 927 -2.80 12.49 4.47
N SER A 928 -3.81 12.81 3.67
CA SER A 928 -4.99 11.97 3.52
C SER A 928 -4.79 10.70 2.72
N SER A 929 -3.66 10.54 2.03
CA SER A 929 -3.56 9.66 0.86
C SER A 929 -4.72 9.95 -0.12
N ILE A 930 -5.19 8.96 -0.88
CA ILE A 930 -6.31 9.13 -1.81
C ILE A 930 -7.66 9.08 -1.07
N ILE A 931 -8.43 10.16 -1.18
CA ILE A 931 -9.85 10.22 -0.80
C ILE A 931 -10.68 9.91 -2.05
N ASN A 932 -11.20 8.68 -2.16
CA ASN A 932 -12.07 8.29 -3.29
C ASN A 932 -13.42 9.04 -3.24
N HIS A 933 -14.17 9.00 -4.35
CA HIS A 933 -15.52 9.56 -4.38
C HIS A 933 -16.39 8.93 -3.29
N GLY A 934 -17.02 9.79 -2.46
CA GLY A 934 -17.86 9.38 -1.34
C GLY A 934 -17.11 9.10 -0.04
N GLN A 935 -15.77 9.08 -0.04
CA GLN A 935 -14.95 8.86 1.15
C GLN A 935 -14.62 10.17 1.88
N ASN A 936 -14.20 10.01 3.14
CA ASN A 936 -13.73 11.09 3.99
C ASN A 936 -12.31 10.81 4.48
N TYR A 937 -11.61 11.86 4.88
CA TYR A 937 -10.38 11.81 5.68
C TYR A 937 -10.52 12.78 6.84
N SER A 938 -9.99 12.46 8.01
CA SER A 938 -9.92 13.41 9.13
C SER A 938 -8.55 13.43 9.79
N THR A 939 -8.24 14.56 10.43
CA THR A 939 -7.01 14.74 11.21
C THR A 939 -7.27 15.70 12.37
N ILE A 940 -6.46 15.57 13.43
CA ILE A 940 -6.53 16.43 14.62
C ILE A 940 -5.24 17.23 14.72
N LEU A 941 -5.37 18.55 14.85
CA LEU A 941 -4.23 19.46 14.99
C LEU A 941 -4.11 19.96 16.42
N HIS A 942 -3.01 19.57 17.08
CA HIS A 942 -2.78 19.87 18.50
C HIS A 942 -2.02 21.17 18.76
N ASP A 943 -1.16 21.59 17.84
CA ASP A 943 -0.41 22.82 18.00
C ASP A 943 -1.22 24.01 17.47
N ALA A 944 -1.19 25.11 18.22
CA ALA A 944 -1.78 26.35 17.74
C ALA A 944 -0.91 26.90 16.60
N GLY A 945 -1.54 27.27 15.49
CA GLY A 945 -0.79 27.63 14.28
C GLY A 945 -1.69 27.80 13.07
N THR A 946 -1.10 28.23 11.96
CA THR A 946 -1.78 28.21 10.66
C THR A 946 -1.17 27.12 9.80
N TYR A 947 -2.01 26.23 9.31
CA TYR A 947 -1.66 25.09 8.47
C TYR A 947 -2.25 25.31 7.09
N ASN A 948 -1.40 25.55 6.10
CA ASN A 948 -1.86 25.48 4.72
C ASN A 948 -1.96 23.99 4.33
N TYR A 949 -2.83 23.67 3.39
CA TYR A 949 -2.93 22.32 2.84
C TYR A 949 -3.43 22.38 1.40
N PHE A 950 -3.22 21.32 0.63
CA PHE A 950 -3.60 21.26 -0.78
C PHE A 950 -3.92 19.84 -1.23
N CYS A 951 -4.47 19.71 -2.43
CA CYS A 951 -4.64 18.41 -3.09
C CYS A 951 -3.42 18.11 -3.99
N MET A 952 -2.69 17.03 -3.72
CA MET A 952 -1.54 16.57 -4.50
C MET A 952 -1.89 16.20 -5.95
N ILE A 953 -3.08 15.64 -6.20
CA ILE A 953 -3.54 15.25 -7.54
C ILE A 953 -4.01 16.49 -8.33
N HIS A 954 -4.57 17.47 -7.63
CA HIS A 954 -5.17 18.67 -8.18
C HIS A 954 -4.59 19.92 -7.50
N PRO A 955 -3.34 20.34 -7.83
CA PRO A 955 -2.59 21.28 -7.00
C PRO A 955 -3.10 22.73 -7.02
N TRP A 956 -4.20 23.01 -7.73
CA TRP A 956 -4.94 24.28 -7.62
C TRP A 956 -5.92 24.30 -6.45
N MET A 957 -6.19 23.17 -5.82
CA MET A 957 -7.03 23.10 -4.64
C MET A 957 -6.16 23.39 -3.42
N GLU A 958 -6.30 24.60 -2.89
CA GLU A 958 -5.57 25.07 -1.72
C GLU A 958 -6.57 25.41 -0.62
N GLY A 959 -6.23 25.06 0.61
CA GLY A 959 -6.97 25.48 1.77
C GLY A 959 -6.07 25.80 2.95
N LYS A 960 -6.68 26.30 4.01
CA LYS A 960 -5.97 26.78 5.20
C LYS A 960 -6.76 26.47 6.45
N ILE A 961 -6.09 25.96 7.47
CA ILE A 961 -6.63 25.73 8.80
C ILE A 961 -5.91 26.68 9.76
N ILE A 962 -6.67 27.37 10.60
CA ILE A 962 -6.14 28.19 11.69
C ILE A 962 -6.52 27.48 12.99
N VAL A 963 -5.53 27.08 13.78
CA VAL A 963 -5.69 26.42 15.07
C VAL A 963 -5.37 27.41 16.17
N GLU A 964 -6.35 27.74 17.00
CA GLU A 964 -6.21 28.70 18.09
C GLU A 964 -5.95 27.98 19.42
N SER A 965 -5.00 28.46 20.22
CA SER A 965 -4.70 27.89 21.54
C SER A 965 -5.86 28.13 22.51
N THR A 966 -6.45 27.06 23.04
CA THR A 966 -7.41 27.15 24.15
C THR A 966 -6.76 26.83 25.47
N ILE A 967 -6.75 27.80 26.39
CA ILE A 967 -6.27 27.60 27.75
C ILE A 967 -7.39 26.87 28.53
N PRO A 968 -7.10 25.72 29.17
CA PRO A 968 -8.09 25.00 29.95
C PRO A 968 -8.84 25.88 30.95
N LYS A 969 -10.18 25.80 30.95
CA LYS A 969 -11.05 26.66 31.77
C LYS A 969 -10.73 26.63 33.28
N TRP A 970 -10.21 25.53 33.80
CA TRP A 970 -9.82 25.45 35.23
C TRP A 970 -8.68 26.41 35.59
N ILE A 971 -7.88 26.84 34.61
CA ILE A 971 -6.80 27.82 34.82
C ILE A 971 -7.38 29.22 35.03
N LYS A 972 -8.57 29.50 34.48
CA LYS A 972 -9.31 30.76 34.75
C LYS A 972 -9.68 30.88 36.22
N ASN A 973 -10.04 29.77 36.89
CA ASN A 973 -10.30 29.76 38.33
C ASN A 973 -9.03 30.13 39.13
N ASN A 974 -7.85 29.67 38.70
CA ASN A 974 -6.58 30.03 39.34
C ASN A 974 -6.23 31.51 39.11
N ALA A 975 -6.55 32.07 37.94
CA ALA A 975 -6.38 33.48 37.64
C ALA A 975 -7.35 34.36 38.46
N GLU A 976 -8.59 33.91 38.66
CA GLU A 976 -9.58 34.55 39.53
C GLU A 976 -9.13 34.55 41.00
N TRP A 977 -8.68 33.40 41.52
CA TRP A 977 -8.13 33.29 42.87
C TRP A 977 -6.88 34.16 43.05
N TRP A 978 -6.06 34.29 42.02
CA TRP A 978 -4.91 35.17 42.08
C TRP A 978 -5.33 36.64 42.09
N ALA A 979 -6.22 37.05 41.17
CA ALA A 979 -6.74 38.40 41.06
C ALA A 979 -7.44 38.88 42.33
N SER A 980 -8.19 37.99 42.99
CA SER A 980 -8.90 38.24 44.25
C SER A 980 -8.06 38.06 45.52
N ASP A 981 -6.72 37.98 45.41
CA ASP A 981 -5.78 37.82 46.51
C ASP A 981 -5.97 36.53 47.36
N GLN A 982 -6.66 35.52 46.83
CA GLN A 982 -6.85 34.23 47.50
C GLN A 982 -5.63 33.32 47.39
N ILE A 983 -4.80 33.49 46.35
CA ILE A 983 -3.48 32.86 46.24
C ILE A 983 -2.38 33.91 46.01
N PRO A 984 -1.18 33.71 46.58
CA PRO A 984 -0.07 34.67 46.42
C PRO A 984 0.52 34.60 45.00
N ASP A 985 1.16 35.70 44.56
CA ASP A 985 1.86 35.80 43.27
C ASP A 985 2.76 34.59 42.99
N SER A 986 3.52 34.15 43.99
CA SER A 986 4.42 32.99 43.84
C SER A 986 3.69 31.70 43.47
N ALA A 987 2.49 31.47 43.99
CA ALA A 987 1.72 30.25 43.70
C ALA A 987 1.15 30.30 42.28
N PHE A 988 0.65 31.46 41.87
CA PHE A 988 0.15 31.65 40.51
C PHE A 988 1.27 31.56 39.47
N LEU A 989 2.41 32.23 39.70
CA LEU A 989 3.57 32.19 38.81
C LEU A 989 4.16 30.77 38.69
N GLN A 990 4.21 29.99 39.78
CA GLN A 990 4.64 28.58 39.72
C GLN A 990 3.65 27.73 38.92
N GLY A 991 2.34 27.99 39.06
CA GLY A 991 1.31 27.35 38.24
C GLY A 991 1.49 27.65 36.75
N ILE A 992 1.71 28.92 36.39
CA ILE A 992 1.98 29.32 35.00
C ILE A 992 3.30 28.71 34.49
N GLN A 993 4.37 28.69 35.30
CA GLN A 993 5.63 28.01 34.93
C GLN A 993 5.43 26.53 34.66
N PHE A 994 4.64 25.85 35.49
CA PHE A 994 4.29 24.45 35.29
C PHE A 994 3.51 24.26 33.98
N LEU A 995 2.48 25.09 33.73
CA LEU A 995 1.69 25.02 32.50
C LEU A 995 2.52 25.23 31.23
N ILE A 996 3.50 26.15 31.28
CA ILE A 996 4.44 26.38 30.19
C ILE A 996 5.37 25.17 30.01
N LYS A 997 5.90 24.64 31.10
CA LYS A 997 6.81 23.48 31.08
C LYS A 997 6.15 22.21 30.54
N GLU A 998 4.89 21.98 30.89
CA GLU A 998 4.13 20.80 30.48
C GLU A 998 3.45 20.97 29.10
N GLY A 999 3.72 22.07 28.37
CA GLY A 999 3.15 22.32 27.04
C GLY A 999 1.66 22.66 27.03
N ILE A 1000 1.03 22.82 28.19
CA ILE A 1000 -0.39 23.16 28.35
C ILE A 1000 -0.65 24.63 27.99
N MET A 1001 0.35 25.50 28.20
CA MET A 1001 0.32 26.91 27.80
C MET A 1001 1.56 27.22 26.97
N VAL A 1002 1.38 27.40 25.66
CA VAL A 1002 2.49 27.74 24.76
C VAL A 1002 2.68 29.26 24.73
N ILE A 1003 3.90 29.72 25.07
CA ILE A 1003 4.28 31.13 24.97
C ILE A 1003 5.13 31.32 23.72
N PRO A 1004 4.76 32.21 22.77
CA PRO A 1004 5.55 32.46 21.57
C PRO A 1004 6.98 32.88 21.93
N THR A 1005 7.97 32.27 21.28
CA THR A 1005 9.40 32.40 21.58
C THR A 1005 9.85 33.86 21.64
N THR A 1006 10.25 34.33 22.83
CA THR A 1006 10.85 35.65 23.03
C THR A 1006 12.27 35.55 23.57
N VAL A 1007 13.19 36.27 22.92
CA VAL A 1007 14.59 36.41 23.34
C VAL A 1007 14.65 37.07 24.72
N VAL A 1008 15.17 36.35 25.71
CA VAL A 1008 15.35 36.84 27.09
C VAL A 1008 16.38 37.97 27.08
N SER A 1009 15.96 39.20 27.34
CA SER A 1009 16.87 40.33 27.52
C SER A 1009 17.17 40.47 29.01
N GLY A 1010 18.43 40.22 29.39
CA GLY A 1010 18.88 40.33 30.77
C GLY A 1010 18.77 41.76 31.29
N SER A 1011 17.78 42.03 32.13
CA SER A 1011 17.86 43.12 33.10
C SER A 1011 17.17 42.73 34.41
N SER A 1012 17.93 42.82 35.50
CA SER A 1012 17.46 42.71 36.88
C SER A 1012 16.58 43.92 37.25
N GLY A 1013 15.29 43.83 36.96
CA GLY A 1013 14.25 44.73 37.44
C GLY A 1013 13.27 43.98 38.34
N SER A 1014 12.74 44.68 39.36
CA SER A 1014 11.71 44.28 40.34
C SER A 1014 11.19 42.82 40.30
N GLN A 1015 11.33 42.10 41.43
CA GLN A 1015 10.71 40.77 41.62
C GLN A 1015 9.18 40.81 41.79
N GLU A 1016 8.54 41.99 41.79
CA GLU A 1016 7.09 42.13 41.97
C GLU A 1016 6.33 42.11 40.64
N VAL A 1017 5.19 41.40 40.62
CA VAL A 1017 4.33 41.29 39.45
C VAL A 1017 3.62 42.62 39.19
N PRO A 1018 3.71 43.20 37.97
CA PRO A 1018 3.00 44.44 37.67
C PRO A 1018 1.49 44.30 37.85
N GLY A 1019 0.86 45.22 38.59
CA GLY A 1019 -0.57 45.15 38.91
C GLY A 1019 -1.52 45.10 37.71
N TRP A 1020 -1.10 45.60 36.53
CA TRP A 1020 -1.91 45.50 35.31
C TRP A 1020 -2.04 44.06 34.80
N ILE A 1021 -1.08 43.18 35.10
CA ILE A 1021 -1.16 41.75 34.76
C ILE A 1021 -2.25 41.08 35.60
N LYS A 1022 -2.40 41.51 36.85
CA LYS A 1022 -3.43 41.02 37.77
C LYS A 1022 -4.83 41.43 37.30
N ASN A 1023 -4.97 42.66 36.81
CA ASN A 1023 -6.21 43.12 36.17
C ASN A 1023 -6.50 42.33 34.88
N ASN A 1024 -5.48 42.03 34.07
CA ASN A 1024 -5.66 41.19 32.89
C ASN A 1024 -6.06 39.76 33.26
N ALA A 1025 -5.55 39.20 34.37
CA ALA A 1025 -5.95 37.89 34.87
C ALA A 1025 -7.41 37.87 35.33
N GLU A 1026 -7.88 38.93 36.00
CA GLU A 1026 -9.28 39.14 36.37
C GLU A 1026 -10.17 39.21 35.11
N TRP A 1027 -9.83 40.08 34.16
CA TRP A 1027 -10.58 40.23 32.91
C TRP A 1027 -10.58 38.95 32.07
N TRP A 1028 -9.51 38.17 32.13
CA TRP A 1028 -9.43 36.91 31.42
C TRP A 1028 -10.28 35.81 32.07
N ALA A 1029 -10.31 35.78 33.41
CA ALA A 1029 -11.16 34.89 34.19
C ALA A 1029 -12.64 35.19 33.97
N ASP A 1030 -13.00 36.47 33.90
CA ASP A 1030 -14.36 36.95 33.62
C ASP A 1030 -14.77 36.84 32.13
N GLY A 1031 -13.85 36.39 31.27
CA GLY A 1031 -14.08 36.26 29.83
C GLY A 1031 -14.18 37.59 29.07
N VAL A 1032 -13.74 38.70 29.69
CA VAL A 1032 -13.68 40.05 29.11
C VAL A 1032 -12.55 40.16 28.08
N ILE A 1033 -11.47 39.41 28.25
CA ILE A 1033 -10.39 39.27 27.26
C ILE A 1033 -10.19 37.81 26.86
N ASP A 1034 -9.76 37.59 25.62
CA ASP A 1034 -9.49 36.26 25.08
C ASP A 1034 -8.16 35.67 25.60
N ASP A 1035 -7.97 34.37 25.35
CA ASP A 1035 -6.81 33.60 25.79
C ASP A 1035 -5.50 34.17 25.21
N SER A 1036 -5.54 34.69 23.98
CA SER A 1036 -4.38 35.27 23.30
C SER A 1036 -3.90 36.58 23.95
N THR A 1037 -4.85 37.41 24.40
CA THR A 1037 -4.60 38.68 25.07
C THR A 1037 -4.02 38.44 26.46
N PHE A 1038 -4.51 37.43 27.16
CA PHE A 1038 -3.96 37.01 28.45
C PHE A 1038 -2.54 36.42 28.31
N VAL A 1039 -2.31 35.54 27.32
CA VAL A 1039 -1.00 34.97 27.01
C VAL A 1039 0.03 36.04 26.68
N SER A 1040 -0.37 37.13 26.03
CA SER A 1040 0.52 38.28 25.78
C SER A 1040 1.00 38.96 27.07
N GLY A 1041 0.17 38.97 28.12
CA GLY A 1041 0.57 39.43 29.46
C GLY A 1041 1.58 38.49 30.11
N ILE A 1042 1.37 37.18 30.02
CA ILE A 1042 2.32 36.16 30.52
C ILE A 1042 3.66 36.22 29.75
N GLN A 1043 3.60 36.42 28.44
CA GLN A 1043 4.79 36.62 27.60
C GLN A 1043 5.62 37.82 28.08
N HIS A 1044 4.98 38.90 28.53
CA HIS A 1044 5.69 40.02 29.14
C HIS A 1044 6.45 39.61 30.41
N LEU A 1045 5.83 38.82 31.30
CA LEU A 1045 6.46 38.33 32.54
C LEU A 1045 7.66 37.42 32.27
N VAL A 1046 7.61 36.60 31.22
CA VAL A 1046 8.74 35.78 30.75
C VAL A 1046 9.85 36.68 30.21
N LYS A 1047 9.50 37.66 29.38
CA LYS A 1047 10.45 38.60 28.76
C LYS A 1047 11.23 39.44 29.78
N VAL A 1048 10.57 39.89 30.86
CA VAL A 1048 11.22 40.68 31.93
C VAL A 1048 11.89 39.81 33.00
N GLY A 1049 11.86 38.48 32.86
CA GLY A 1049 12.58 37.54 33.72
C GLY A 1049 11.92 37.26 35.08
N ILE A 1050 10.64 37.64 35.27
CA ILE A 1050 9.84 37.31 36.46
C ILE A 1050 9.45 35.82 36.42
N ILE A 1051 9.02 35.34 35.25
CA ILE A 1051 8.80 33.91 34.97
C ILE A 1051 10.04 33.37 34.28
N LYS A 1052 10.71 32.42 34.93
CA LYS A 1052 11.82 31.68 34.32
C LYS A 1052 11.28 30.42 33.66
N VAL A 1053 11.48 30.30 32.35
CA VAL A 1053 11.22 29.08 31.59
C VAL A 1053 12.59 28.44 31.37
N GLY A 1054 12.77 27.22 31.89
CA GLY A 1054 14.05 26.51 31.93
C GLY A 1054 14.35 25.77 30.65
#